data_AF-F0ZUU9-F1
#
_entry.id   AF-F0ZUU9-F1
#
_cell.length_a   1.000
_cell.length_b   1.000
_cell.length_c   1.000
_cell.angle_alpha   90.00
_cell.angle_beta   90.00
_cell.angle_gamma   90.00
#
_symmetry.space_group_name_H-M   'P 1'
#
loop_
_entity.id
_entity.type
_entity.pdbx_description
1 polymer ?
#
loop_
_entity_poly.entity_id
_entity_poly.type
_entity_poly.pdbx_seq_one_letter_code
_entity_poly.pdbx_strand_id
1 'polypeptide(L)'
;MSIVNLTFIYSSLFTPANSAFSTFTSVTNIYLRQPTSPTIRKFPVEIIKSNLVSFISDGPFTEETSPIDLSSFNNLKTLSFTTVGSFGKNGLPFSKLPPNLKSFTFSNGNLPLSNLDFTIFNNIESVSLGENGITSNLPIFTGINIINFNLSGNAIKGPIDKSWCSTNLDLSYNVFSGSVPTCFSSYFCVEKIYKAFAGNVFTGYTNQCAQTALPSTIKIEGSNTVIYGSDLGFGSSFISSTPTYNWKPVIFSKSYIIEGLTTPTNFSISLLPFNKQFTLSSSDNVPVVSSYGVSINGDSSATVTIIGAYFSYNTTAISVVYDTAECAVVTSSFESIVCKIKSYSSSLASMLRATILRVGDKQIQYVSNLTANVGMVVPKLCSYTYNSTCPNDCSGNGTCIILTGKCKCLPGFQSIDCSLPYIECPVNSLTNQVCSGGSNTCETTTGVCNCDSSHQGVACENQFKQCPCGGNKFGSCTNTTGSCKCLSDWTGTDCSIPNHYCSSITPAPSDGNVQVTLYGWFGNDHKNLKVVIGGNDCPVINKDSSTINCTVAPGSVGLTSVNITQNNISWFGKDRFQYYSVVKEKKCPNDCSSNGQCDTKSGICLCNNNYSGFDCSAYSPEEEEEDSSSNPNKPPKSTNTVDSSSSAISINNEQTSYNLLIVKLLEIDIYGNPAKTYELKDNWKYDPDHSNKTFYQFNQKLNNLNNPDNNTWIKSTIEEIKKNRIQEFAGNQFLLEKNSIKVSIELFNYTFDNNLNTLQLQIESSVDVLKDHQGNQCNNATTSVSESNLSESNLNYLKITKNSKVLFGRFINSILSDGRATFITSGIVERNNDSLIVGLNLPHCSNCLIDPDFSVLVDSSYKSTCGEDNKKSWVLPVSIVVPCVFAASAIIIGAFLYKRHRTKILLATNRYKFSLKSLSKKNKDDLYVN
;
A
#
# COMPACT_ATOMS: atom_id res chain seq x y z
N MET A 1 12.93 -19.65 -40.11
CA MET A 1 12.87 -20.38 -38.82
C MET A 1 11.57 -21.14 -38.79
N SER A 2 11.63 -22.46 -38.69
CA SER A 2 10.47 -23.34 -38.75
C SER A 2 9.67 -23.23 -37.45
N ILE A 3 8.35 -23.03 -37.56
CA ILE A 3 7.40 -23.07 -36.44
C ILE A 3 7.43 -24.49 -35.85
N VAL A 4 7.85 -24.63 -34.59
CA VAL A 4 7.95 -25.95 -33.95
C VAL A 4 6.69 -26.17 -33.10
N ASN A 5 5.81 -27.06 -33.57
CA ASN A 5 4.66 -27.54 -32.81
C ASN A 5 5.12 -28.60 -31.81
N LEU A 6 5.37 -28.20 -30.56
CA LEU A 6 5.73 -29.09 -29.46
C LEU A 6 4.61 -29.15 -28.42
N THR A 7 4.18 -30.36 -28.06
CA THR A 7 3.18 -30.60 -27.02
C THR A 7 3.79 -30.61 -25.61
N PHE A 8 5.10 -30.88 -25.51
CA PHE A 8 5.86 -30.99 -24.26
C PHE A 8 7.31 -30.48 -24.44
N ILE A 9 7.83 -29.76 -23.44
CA ILE A 9 9.25 -29.34 -23.38
C ILE A 9 9.91 -30.04 -22.17
N TYR A 10 11.04 -30.73 -22.42
CA TYR A 10 11.89 -31.35 -21.38
C TYR A 10 13.29 -30.72 -21.44
N SER A 11 13.83 -30.33 -20.27
CA SER A 11 15.00 -29.44 -20.14
C SER A 11 16.37 -30.01 -20.53
N SER A 12 16.48 -31.27 -20.97
CA SER A 12 17.77 -31.87 -21.35
C SER A 12 18.36 -31.32 -22.66
N LEU A 13 17.65 -30.41 -23.35
CA LEU A 13 18.04 -29.88 -24.67
C LEU A 13 18.22 -28.35 -24.73
N PHE A 14 18.14 -27.62 -23.61
CA PHE A 14 18.10 -26.14 -23.64
C PHE A 14 19.20 -25.49 -22.81
N THR A 15 20.15 -24.84 -23.50
CA THR A 15 21.11 -23.91 -22.89
C THR A 15 20.49 -22.49 -22.81
N PRO A 16 20.80 -21.71 -21.75
CA PRO A 16 20.01 -20.53 -21.36
C PRO A 16 20.25 -19.29 -22.24
N ALA A 17 21.06 -19.38 -23.29
CA ALA A 17 21.60 -18.19 -23.95
C ALA A 17 20.74 -17.66 -25.11
N ASN A 18 19.82 -18.43 -25.72
CA ASN A 18 19.18 -17.98 -26.98
C ASN A 18 17.85 -18.68 -27.38
N SER A 19 17.03 -19.19 -26.45
CA SER A 19 15.72 -19.78 -26.83
C SER A 19 14.57 -18.81 -26.57
N ALA A 20 14.08 -18.19 -27.64
CA ALA A 20 12.88 -17.36 -27.65
C ALA A 20 11.64 -18.22 -27.36
N PHE A 21 11.21 -18.30 -26.08
CA PHE A 21 9.97 -18.97 -25.68
C PHE A 21 8.73 -18.44 -26.42
N SER A 22 8.82 -17.22 -26.95
CA SER A 22 7.88 -16.58 -27.85
C SER A 22 7.69 -17.27 -29.22
N THR A 23 8.53 -18.27 -29.57
CA THR A 23 8.40 -19.03 -30.83
C THR A 23 7.51 -20.28 -30.72
N PHE A 24 7.09 -20.66 -29.51
CA PHE A 24 6.29 -21.87 -29.26
C PHE A 24 4.78 -21.58 -29.15
N THR A 25 4.02 -21.78 -30.22
CA THR A 25 2.58 -21.41 -30.32
C THR A 25 1.59 -22.47 -29.83
N SER A 26 2.04 -23.72 -29.64
CA SER A 26 1.15 -24.88 -29.39
C SER A 26 1.47 -25.65 -28.09
N VAL A 27 2.25 -25.06 -27.18
CA VAL A 27 2.70 -25.76 -25.97
C VAL A 27 1.60 -25.79 -24.91
N THR A 28 1.23 -27.01 -24.49
CA THR A 28 0.23 -27.22 -23.42
C THR A 28 0.88 -27.57 -22.08
N ASN A 29 2.08 -28.15 -22.06
CA ASN A 29 2.75 -28.57 -20.83
C ASN A 29 4.24 -28.21 -20.85
N ILE A 30 4.72 -27.60 -19.77
CA ILE A 30 6.13 -27.27 -19.58
C ILE A 30 6.63 -27.98 -18.33
N TYR A 31 7.72 -28.73 -18.49
CA TYR A 31 8.42 -29.39 -17.38
C TYR A 31 9.91 -29.01 -17.42
N LEU A 32 10.32 -28.15 -16.48
CA LEU A 32 11.70 -27.70 -16.35
C LEU A 32 12.37 -28.49 -15.24
N ARG A 33 13.28 -29.41 -15.57
CA ARG A 33 14.12 -30.09 -14.57
C ARG A 33 15.51 -29.46 -14.52
N GLN A 34 16.13 -29.42 -13.35
CA GLN A 34 17.53 -29.01 -13.24
C GLN A 34 18.46 -30.16 -13.74
N PRO A 35 19.42 -29.88 -14.65
CA PRO A 35 20.53 -30.79 -14.90
C PRO A 35 21.52 -30.77 -13.72
N THR A 36 22.45 -31.73 -13.68
CA THR A 36 23.39 -32.04 -12.57
C THR A 36 24.30 -30.90 -12.07
N SER A 37 24.20 -29.69 -12.63
CA SER A 37 24.91 -28.49 -12.17
C SER A 37 23.93 -27.32 -11.97
N PRO A 38 23.96 -26.62 -10.81
CA PRO A 38 22.95 -25.65 -10.46
C PRO A 38 23.05 -24.39 -11.34
N THR A 39 22.16 -24.30 -12.31
CA THR A 39 21.95 -23.09 -13.13
C THR A 39 20.69 -22.37 -12.65
N ILE A 40 20.84 -21.11 -12.22
CA ILE A 40 19.73 -20.22 -11.88
C ILE A 40 19.16 -19.66 -13.19
N ARG A 41 17.83 -19.69 -13.37
CA ARG A 41 17.15 -19.32 -14.63
C ARG A 41 16.23 -18.12 -14.42
N LYS A 42 16.03 -17.28 -15.44
CA LYS A 42 14.95 -16.26 -15.39
C LYS A 42 13.59 -16.90 -15.60
N PHE A 43 12.55 -16.43 -14.91
CA PHE A 43 11.20 -16.94 -15.15
C PHE A 43 10.74 -16.54 -16.57
N PRO A 44 10.31 -17.50 -17.41
CA PRO A 44 9.97 -17.22 -18.80
C PRO A 44 8.58 -16.56 -18.93
N VAL A 45 8.49 -15.26 -18.62
CA VAL A 45 7.26 -14.46 -18.69
C VAL A 45 6.66 -14.43 -20.11
N GLU A 46 7.49 -14.62 -21.15
CA GLU A 46 7.12 -14.57 -22.57
C GLU A 46 6.45 -15.85 -23.12
N ILE A 47 6.14 -16.85 -22.28
CA ILE A 47 5.42 -18.05 -22.74
C ILE A 47 4.06 -17.63 -23.32
N ILE A 48 3.79 -18.07 -24.55
CA ILE A 48 2.64 -17.65 -25.35
C ILE A 48 1.32 -17.83 -24.59
N LYS A 49 0.60 -16.71 -24.43
CA LYS A 49 -0.76 -16.65 -23.88
C LYS A 49 -1.74 -17.33 -24.82
N SER A 50 -2.15 -18.55 -24.50
CA SER A 50 -3.54 -19.04 -24.67
C SER A 50 -3.71 -20.53 -24.36
N ASN A 51 -2.69 -21.39 -24.53
CA ASN A 51 -2.91 -22.86 -24.52
C ASN A 51 -2.23 -23.65 -23.39
N LEU A 52 -1.49 -22.99 -22.49
CA LEU A 52 -0.78 -23.67 -21.42
C LEU A 52 -1.74 -24.24 -20.37
N VAL A 53 -1.62 -25.55 -20.09
CA VAL A 53 -2.42 -26.31 -19.11
C VAL A 53 -1.62 -26.64 -17.86
N SER A 54 -0.31 -26.87 -17.98
CA SER A 54 0.57 -27.20 -16.86
C SER A 54 1.94 -26.54 -16.99
N PHE A 55 2.41 -25.93 -15.90
CA PHE A 55 3.77 -25.45 -15.73
C PHE A 55 4.36 -26.07 -14.46
N ILE A 56 5.43 -26.84 -14.62
CA ILE A 56 6.14 -27.49 -13.52
C ILE A 56 7.63 -27.17 -13.66
N SER A 57 8.22 -26.65 -12.59
CA SER A 57 9.64 -26.38 -12.53
C SER A 57 10.26 -26.97 -11.28
N ASP A 58 11.41 -27.61 -11.46
CA ASP A 58 12.32 -28.07 -10.43
C ASP A 58 13.66 -27.37 -10.60
N GLY A 59 13.95 -26.43 -9.70
CA GLY A 59 15.16 -25.63 -9.68
C GLY A 59 14.90 -24.13 -9.49
N PRO A 60 15.93 -23.37 -9.08
CA PRO A 60 15.79 -21.98 -8.66
C PRO A 60 15.63 -21.04 -9.85
N PHE A 61 14.82 -19.99 -9.63
CA PHE A 61 14.73 -18.85 -10.53
C PHE A 61 15.49 -17.64 -9.97
N THR A 62 15.89 -16.72 -10.86
CA THR A 62 16.41 -15.41 -10.44
C THR A 62 15.32 -14.63 -9.73
N GLU A 63 15.69 -13.87 -8.71
CA GLU A 63 14.77 -12.93 -8.04
C GLU A 63 14.14 -11.99 -9.07
N GLU A 64 12.84 -11.74 -8.94
CA GLU A 64 12.10 -10.80 -9.80
C GLU A 64 11.99 -9.45 -9.10
N THR A 65 12.24 -8.38 -9.85
CA THR A 65 12.19 -6.99 -9.35
C THR A 65 10.77 -6.45 -9.25
N SER A 66 9.77 -7.15 -9.80
CA SER A 66 8.36 -6.80 -9.72
C SER A 66 7.47 -8.06 -9.70
N PRO A 67 6.30 -8.05 -9.02
CA PRO A 67 5.40 -9.20 -9.00
C PRO A 67 4.81 -9.51 -10.38
N ILE A 68 4.77 -10.79 -10.74
CA ILE A 68 4.29 -11.27 -12.04
C ILE A 68 2.75 -11.44 -12.02
N ASP A 69 2.05 -10.87 -13.00
CA ASP A 69 0.61 -11.07 -13.18
C ASP A 69 0.32 -12.26 -14.10
N LEU A 70 -0.24 -13.35 -13.54
CA LEU A 70 -0.62 -14.56 -14.27
C LEU A 70 -2.13 -14.64 -14.60
N SER A 71 -2.88 -13.56 -14.44
CA SER A 71 -4.34 -13.54 -14.68
C SER A 71 -4.72 -13.89 -16.13
N SER A 72 -3.83 -13.66 -17.09
CA SER A 72 -4.08 -13.97 -18.50
C SER A 72 -3.99 -15.46 -18.89
N PHE A 73 -3.60 -16.35 -17.97
CA PHE A 73 -3.41 -17.79 -18.24
C PHE A 73 -4.71 -18.61 -18.00
N ASN A 74 -5.75 -18.36 -18.79
CA ASN A 74 -7.08 -18.94 -18.58
C ASN A 74 -7.16 -20.48 -18.62
N ASN A 75 -6.23 -21.17 -19.30
CA ASN A 75 -6.24 -22.63 -19.44
C ASN A 75 -5.33 -23.35 -18.42
N LEU A 76 -4.55 -22.61 -17.63
CA LEU A 76 -3.55 -23.16 -16.73
C LEU A 76 -4.20 -23.78 -15.50
N LYS A 77 -4.07 -25.10 -15.33
CA LYS A 77 -4.64 -25.88 -14.24
C LYS A 77 -3.62 -26.23 -13.16
N THR A 78 -2.35 -26.36 -13.53
CA THR A 78 -1.25 -26.73 -12.62
C THR A 78 -0.11 -25.75 -12.74
N LEU A 79 0.30 -25.18 -11.61
CA LEU A 79 1.46 -24.30 -11.49
C LEU A 79 2.31 -24.77 -10.32
N SER A 80 3.50 -25.28 -10.60
CA SER A 80 4.36 -25.92 -9.61
C SER A 80 5.80 -25.45 -9.70
N PHE A 81 6.35 -25.05 -8.57
CA PHE A 81 7.73 -24.66 -8.36
C PHE A 81 8.29 -25.46 -7.18
N THR A 82 9.22 -26.37 -7.46
CA THR A 82 10.01 -27.11 -6.47
C THR A 82 11.45 -26.61 -6.49
N THR A 83 12.09 -26.57 -5.32
CA THR A 83 13.47 -26.07 -5.19
C THR A 83 13.59 -24.60 -5.63
N VAL A 84 12.65 -23.78 -5.15
CA VAL A 84 12.46 -22.36 -5.53
C VAL A 84 13.72 -21.51 -5.31
N GLY A 85 14.49 -21.77 -4.26
CA GLY A 85 15.63 -20.94 -3.89
C GLY A 85 15.20 -19.52 -3.47
N SER A 86 15.85 -18.49 -4.01
CA SER A 86 15.60 -17.09 -3.62
C SER A 86 14.44 -16.42 -4.37
N PHE A 87 13.79 -17.10 -5.32
CA PHE A 87 12.68 -16.55 -6.11
C PHE A 87 11.50 -16.02 -5.26
N GLY A 88 11.33 -16.53 -4.03
CA GLY A 88 10.32 -16.08 -3.06
C GLY A 88 10.83 -15.14 -1.95
N LYS A 89 12.09 -14.68 -2.01
CA LYS A 89 12.76 -13.98 -0.89
C LYS A 89 12.08 -12.69 -0.46
N ASN A 90 11.39 -12.00 -1.38
CA ASN A 90 10.65 -10.77 -1.12
C ASN A 90 9.12 -11.01 -1.02
N GLY A 91 8.70 -12.26 -0.79
CA GLY A 91 7.30 -12.68 -0.79
C GLY A 91 6.93 -13.50 -2.03
N LEU A 92 5.64 -13.80 -2.18
CA LEU A 92 5.15 -14.53 -3.35
C LEU A 92 5.41 -13.71 -4.63
N PRO A 93 6.09 -14.26 -5.65
CA PRO A 93 6.48 -13.49 -6.84
C PRO A 93 5.31 -13.22 -7.82
N PHE A 94 4.07 -13.40 -7.38
CA PHE A 94 2.86 -13.28 -8.20
C PHE A 94 1.87 -12.28 -7.61
N SER A 95 1.42 -11.31 -8.40
CA SER A 95 0.36 -10.36 -8.00
C SER A 95 -1.04 -10.94 -8.18
N LYS A 96 -1.23 -11.80 -9.19
CA LYS A 96 -2.48 -12.54 -9.45
C LYS A 96 -2.16 -13.94 -9.97
N LEU A 97 -2.88 -14.93 -9.47
CA LEU A 97 -2.84 -16.30 -9.97
C LEU A 97 -3.84 -16.50 -11.12
N PRO A 98 -3.64 -17.51 -11.99
CA PRO A 98 -4.58 -17.84 -13.06
C PRO A 98 -5.99 -18.14 -12.55
N PRO A 99 -7.06 -17.73 -13.26
CA PRO A 99 -8.43 -17.82 -12.76
C PRO A 99 -8.98 -19.26 -12.65
N ASN A 100 -8.45 -20.21 -13.43
CA ASN A 100 -8.89 -21.60 -13.46
C ASN A 100 -7.86 -22.58 -12.86
N LEU A 101 -6.95 -22.06 -12.02
CA LEU A 101 -5.88 -22.87 -11.42
C LEU A 101 -6.45 -23.86 -10.40
N LYS A 102 -6.13 -25.14 -10.54
CA LYS A 102 -6.55 -26.21 -9.61
C LYS A 102 -5.48 -26.58 -8.60
N SER A 103 -4.21 -26.52 -9.00
CA SER A 103 -3.09 -26.90 -8.15
C SER A 103 -1.98 -25.85 -8.19
N PHE A 104 -1.58 -25.39 -7.01
CA PHE A 104 -0.45 -24.48 -6.80
C PHE A 104 0.58 -25.12 -5.88
N THR A 105 1.85 -25.12 -6.29
CA THR A 105 2.97 -25.59 -5.46
C THR A 105 4.11 -24.60 -5.53
N PHE A 106 4.62 -24.24 -4.36
CA PHE A 106 5.77 -23.37 -4.19
C PHE A 106 6.53 -23.85 -2.97
N SER A 107 7.61 -24.61 -3.15
CA SER A 107 8.29 -25.29 -2.03
C SER A 107 9.80 -25.22 -2.10
N ASN A 108 10.46 -25.47 -0.96
CA ASN A 108 11.93 -25.45 -0.83
C ASN A 108 12.50 -24.07 -1.23
N GLY A 109 11.95 -23.02 -0.63
CA GLY A 109 12.29 -21.63 -0.89
C GLY A 109 12.59 -20.85 0.39
N ASN A 110 12.77 -19.54 0.25
CA ASN A 110 12.82 -18.61 1.38
C ASN A 110 11.68 -17.60 1.20
N LEU A 111 10.53 -17.85 1.83
CA LEU A 111 9.31 -17.02 1.73
C LEU A 111 9.05 -16.34 3.09
N PRO A 112 9.81 -15.30 3.47
CA PRO A 112 9.63 -14.60 4.74
C PRO A 112 8.34 -13.77 4.66
N LEU A 113 7.26 -14.26 5.26
CA LEU A 113 5.96 -13.59 5.20
C LEU A 113 5.37 -13.41 6.58
N SER A 114 5.45 -12.18 7.10
CA SER A 114 4.70 -11.76 8.28
C SER A 114 3.22 -11.50 8.00
N ASN A 115 2.82 -11.31 6.72
CA ASN A 115 1.44 -11.06 6.28
C ASN A 115 1.13 -11.73 4.90
N LEU A 116 1.32 -13.05 4.77
CA LEU A 116 0.84 -13.76 3.57
C LEU A 116 -0.68 -13.65 3.50
N ASP A 117 -1.20 -13.07 2.42
CA ASP A 117 -2.64 -13.07 2.15
C ASP A 117 -3.07 -14.42 1.57
N PHE A 118 -3.71 -15.24 2.39
CA PHE A 118 -4.21 -16.56 1.98
C PHE A 118 -5.39 -16.47 1.01
N THR A 119 -6.02 -15.30 0.83
CA THR A 119 -7.17 -15.15 -0.07
C THR A 119 -6.82 -15.33 -1.54
N ILE A 120 -5.54 -15.15 -1.91
CA ILE A 120 -5.03 -15.42 -3.26
C ILE A 120 -5.26 -16.89 -3.68
N PHE A 121 -5.47 -17.80 -2.71
CA PHE A 121 -5.68 -19.23 -2.94
C PHE A 121 -7.14 -19.68 -2.89
N ASN A 122 -8.11 -18.80 -2.63
CA ASN A 122 -9.50 -19.18 -2.29
C ASN A 122 -10.23 -20.06 -3.34
N ASN A 123 -9.74 -20.08 -4.58
CA ASN A 123 -10.33 -20.82 -5.70
C ASN A 123 -9.45 -22.00 -6.19
N ILE A 124 -8.49 -22.45 -5.38
CA ILE A 124 -7.52 -23.50 -5.76
C ILE A 124 -7.77 -24.75 -4.93
N GLU A 125 -7.96 -25.90 -5.59
CA GLU A 125 -8.28 -27.18 -4.92
C GLU A 125 -7.11 -27.71 -4.07
N SER A 126 -5.87 -27.47 -4.49
CA SER A 126 -4.66 -27.97 -3.83
C SER A 126 -3.55 -26.93 -3.76
N VAL A 127 -3.09 -26.60 -2.56
CA VAL A 127 -2.04 -25.62 -2.30
C VAL A 127 -0.92 -26.27 -1.48
N SER A 128 0.33 -26.11 -1.91
CA SER A 128 1.51 -26.56 -1.17
C SER A 128 2.54 -25.44 -1.06
N LEU A 129 2.83 -25.06 0.19
CA LEU A 129 3.81 -24.05 0.59
C LEU A 129 4.85 -24.64 1.56
N GLY A 130 5.21 -25.91 1.38
CA GLY A 130 6.13 -26.60 2.28
C GLY A 130 7.58 -26.11 2.17
N GLU A 131 8.33 -26.15 3.27
CA GLU A 131 9.77 -25.85 3.33
C GLU A 131 10.13 -24.46 2.79
N ASN A 132 9.38 -23.43 3.23
CA ASN A 132 9.57 -22.05 2.81
C ASN A 132 10.08 -21.11 3.92
N GLY A 133 10.23 -21.59 5.16
CA GLY A 133 10.64 -20.76 6.28
C GLY A 133 9.59 -19.74 6.75
N ILE A 134 8.29 -20.00 6.56
CA ILE A 134 7.20 -19.13 6.99
C ILE A 134 7.14 -19.07 8.53
N THR A 135 7.13 -17.87 9.14
CA THR A 135 7.18 -17.67 10.61
C THR A 135 5.92 -17.08 11.24
N SER A 136 4.88 -16.80 10.45
CA SER A 136 3.64 -16.15 10.89
C SER A 136 2.74 -17.06 11.75
N ASN A 137 1.67 -16.49 12.29
CA ASN A 137 0.60 -17.30 12.89
C ASN A 137 -0.29 -17.89 11.78
N LEU A 138 -0.89 -19.05 12.05
CA LEU A 138 -1.92 -19.64 11.17
C LEU A 138 -3.22 -18.81 11.27
N PRO A 139 -3.75 -18.25 10.17
CA PRO A 139 -4.97 -17.45 10.20
C PRO A 139 -6.24 -18.31 10.31
N ILE A 140 -7.38 -17.65 10.55
CA ILE A 140 -8.70 -18.28 10.42
C ILE A 140 -8.93 -18.60 8.94
N PHE A 141 -9.35 -19.83 8.65
CA PHE A 141 -9.59 -20.27 7.29
C PHE A 141 -10.91 -19.73 6.74
N THR A 142 -10.84 -18.95 5.66
CA THR A 142 -12.01 -18.37 4.96
C THR A 142 -12.19 -18.91 3.54
N GLY A 143 -11.33 -19.85 3.12
CA GLY A 143 -11.34 -20.41 1.76
C GLY A 143 -12.55 -21.32 1.51
N ILE A 144 -13.19 -21.16 0.36
CA ILE A 144 -14.44 -21.86 0.03
C ILE A 144 -14.17 -23.18 -0.74
N ASN A 145 -13.01 -23.33 -1.41
CA ASN A 145 -12.76 -24.43 -2.35
C ASN A 145 -11.43 -25.18 -2.17
N ILE A 146 -10.66 -24.93 -1.11
CA ILE A 146 -9.36 -25.61 -0.90
C ILE A 146 -9.58 -26.96 -0.22
N ILE A 147 -9.19 -28.04 -0.90
CA ILE A 147 -9.34 -29.42 -0.42
C ILE A 147 -8.05 -29.87 0.30
N ASN A 148 -6.90 -29.60 -0.30
CA ASN A 148 -5.59 -29.99 0.24
C ASN A 148 -4.73 -28.75 0.50
N PHE A 149 -4.19 -28.65 1.71
CA PHE A 149 -3.31 -27.55 2.09
C PHE A 149 -2.09 -28.09 2.81
N ASN A 150 -0.90 -27.90 2.21
CA ASN A 150 0.36 -28.32 2.80
C ASN A 150 1.21 -27.10 3.21
N LEU A 151 1.52 -27.01 4.51
CA LEU A 151 2.36 -26.00 5.16
C LEU A 151 3.56 -26.64 5.90
N SER A 152 3.94 -27.86 5.56
CA SER A 152 4.97 -28.60 6.29
C SER A 152 6.37 -27.97 6.20
N GLY A 153 7.24 -28.23 7.17
CA GLY A 153 8.64 -27.79 7.14
C GLY A 153 8.83 -26.27 7.22
N ASN A 154 7.90 -25.56 7.87
CA ASN A 154 7.99 -24.12 8.09
C ASN A 154 8.26 -23.81 9.58
N ALA A 155 8.08 -22.56 10.00
CA ALA A 155 8.22 -22.12 11.39
C ALA A 155 6.93 -21.45 11.92
N ILE A 156 5.77 -21.93 11.48
CA ILE A 156 4.44 -21.37 11.82
C ILE A 156 4.09 -21.71 13.26
N LYS A 157 3.37 -20.80 13.94
CA LYS A 157 2.97 -20.92 15.34
C LYS A 157 1.50 -20.48 15.58
N GLY A 158 1.06 -20.58 16.84
CA GLY A 158 -0.29 -20.15 17.28
C GLY A 158 -1.29 -21.32 17.40
N PRO A 159 -2.54 -21.05 17.82
CA PRO A 159 -3.57 -22.08 17.92
C PRO A 159 -4.10 -22.48 16.53
N ILE A 160 -4.60 -23.72 16.41
CA ILE A 160 -5.28 -24.19 15.21
C ILE A 160 -6.78 -24.01 15.39
N ASP A 161 -7.36 -23.11 14.59
CA ASP A 161 -8.80 -22.87 14.61
C ASP A 161 -9.60 -24.00 13.94
N LYS A 162 -10.84 -24.24 14.41
CA LYS A 162 -11.72 -25.30 13.89
C LYS A 162 -12.18 -25.05 12.44
N SER A 163 -12.05 -23.83 11.92
CA SER A 163 -12.28 -23.51 10.51
C SER A 163 -11.45 -24.38 9.56
N TRP A 164 -10.29 -24.87 9.99
CA TRP A 164 -9.43 -25.75 9.19
C TRP A 164 -9.95 -27.19 9.06
N CYS A 165 -10.93 -27.62 9.86
CA CYS A 165 -11.46 -29.00 9.87
C CYS A 165 -12.08 -29.46 8.53
N SER A 166 -12.38 -28.54 7.61
CA SER A 166 -12.89 -28.84 6.27
C SER A 166 -11.79 -29.05 5.22
N THR A 167 -10.51 -29.06 5.62
CA THR A 167 -9.36 -29.21 4.73
C THR A 167 -8.52 -30.43 5.11
N ASN A 168 -7.90 -31.08 4.12
CA ASN A 168 -6.84 -32.05 4.35
C ASN A 168 -5.52 -31.30 4.54
N LEU A 169 -5.22 -30.98 5.81
CA LEU A 169 -4.16 -30.08 6.23
C LEU A 169 -2.88 -30.83 6.64
N ASP A 170 -1.73 -30.37 6.16
CA ASP A 170 -0.40 -30.80 6.61
C ASP A 170 0.36 -29.65 7.27
N LEU A 171 0.60 -29.77 8.58
CA LEU A 171 1.34 -28.82 9.43
C LEU A 171 2.64 -29.43 9.96
N SER A 172 3.10 -30.56 9.41
CA SER A 172 4.25 -31.29 9.96
C SER A 172 5.52 -30.41 9.98
N TYR A 173 6.37 -30.59 10.97
CA TYR A 173 7.64 -29.88 11.15
C TYR A 173 7.47 -28.35 11.17
N ASN A 174 6.71 -27.84 12.14
CA ASN A 174 6.49 -26.42 12.42
C ASN A 174 6.75 -26.12 13.92
N VAL A 175 6.26 -24.98 14.44
CA VAL A 175 6.43 -24.55 15.84
C VAL A 175 5.08 -24.41 16.57
N PHE A 176 4.11 -25.26 16.23
CA PHE A 176 2.80 -25.24 16.89
C PHE A 176 2.86 -25.80 18.32
N SER A 177 2.00 -25.26 19.19
CA SER A 177 1.80 -25.72 20.57
C SER A 177 0.32 -25.73 20.96
N GLY A 178 -0.02 -26.35 22.09
CA GLY A 178 -1.41 -26.48 22.57
C GLY A 178 -2.13 -27.72 22.03
N SER A 179 -3.46 -27.69 21.98
CA SER A 179 -4.27 -28.84 21.57
C SER A 179 -4.66 -28.81 20.09
N VAL A 180 -4.72 -29.98 19.46
CA VAL A 180 -5.18 -30.13 18.06
C VAL A 180 -6.70 -30.36 18.04
N PRO A 181 -7.46 -29.67 17.16
CA PRO A 181 -8.90 -29.88 17.00
C PRO A 181 -9.27 -31.36 16.84
N THR A 182 -10.40 -31.77 17.44
CA THR A 182 -10.87 -33.16 17.48
C THR A 182 -11.03 -33.76 16.09
N CYS A 183 -11.46 -32.96 15.11
CA CYS A 183 -11.56 -33.38 13.71
C CYS A 183 -10.27 -34.02 13.16
N PHE A 184 -9.09 -33.62 13.64
CA PHE A 184 -7.82 -34.24 13.26
C PHE A 184 -7.32 -35.22 14.32
N SER A 185 -7.30 -34.81 15.59
CA SER A 185 -6.70 -35.59 16.67
C SER A 185 -7.42 -36.90 16.94
N SER A 186 -8.71 -36.98 16.63
CA SER A 186 -9.46 -38.24 16.66
C SER A 186 -8.92 -39.29 15.71
N TYR A 187 -8.30 -38.88 14.62
CA TYR A 187 -7.82 -39.75 13.55
C TYR A 187 -6.31 -39.99 13.57
N PHE A 188 -5.59 -39.69 14.66
CA PHE A 188 -4.13 -39.89 14.75
C PHE A 188 -3.64 -41.35 14.74
N CYS A 189 -4.53 -42.33 14.76
CA CYS A 189 -4.19 -43.70 14.41
C CYS A 189 -4.03 -43.91 12.89
N VAL A 190 -4.56 -43.01 12.06
CA VAL A 190 -4.31 -43.02 10.62
C VAL A 190 -2.97 -42.37 10.37
N GLU A 191 -2.01 -43.18 9.93
CA GLU A 191 -0.62 -42.76 9.76
C GLU A 191 -0.46 -41.46 8.96
N LYS A 192 -1.23 -41.29 7.88
CA LYS A 192 -1.21 -40.07 7.06
C LYS A 192 -1.61 -38.82 7.86
N ILE A 193 -2.67 -38.91 8.67
CA ILE A 193 -3.16 -37.77 9.47
C ILE A 193 -2.22 -37.52 10.65
N TYR A 194 -1.72 -38.57 11.30
CA TYR A 194 -0.70 -38.42 12.34
C TYR A 194 0.53 -37.70 11.82
N LYS A 195 1.13 -38.20 10.74
CA LYS A 195 2.35 -37.61 10.15
C LYS A 195 2.16 -36.15 9.76
N ALA A 196 0.97 -35.75 9.33
CA ALA A 196 0.62 -34.38 8.99
C ALA A 196 0.74 -33.38 10.16
N PHE A 197 0.90 -33.83 11.41
CA PHE A 197 1.11 -32.96 12.58
C PHE A 197 2.45 -33.23 13.31
N ALA A 198 3.26 -34.16 12.79
CA ALA A 198 4.54 -34.54 13.40
C ALA A 198 5.51 -33.37 13.50
N GLY A 199 6.49 -33.43 14.41
CA GLY A 199 7.53 -32.39 14.54
C GLY A 199 7.07 -31.08 15.21
N ASN A 200 5.87 -31.04 15.79
CA ASN A 200 5.34 -29.93 16.60
C ASN A 200 5.26 -30.31 18.10
N VAL A 201 4.90 -29.36 18.97
CA VAL A 201 4.83 -29.54 20.44
C VAL A 201 3.37 -29.50 20.95
N PHE A 202 2.52 -30.39 20.42
CA PHE A 202 1.11 -30.46 20.82
C PHE A 202 0.89 -31.24 22.13
N THR A 203 -0.07 -30.78 22.94
CA THR A 203 -0.53 -31.49 24.14
C THR A 203 -1.36 -32.72 23.75
N GLY A 204 -1.04 -33.89 24.30
CA GLY A 204 -1.81 -35.12 24.06
C GLY A 204 -1.59 -35.74 22.67
N TYR A 205 -0.49 -35.39 21.99
CA TYR A 205 -0.15 -35.90 20.66
C TYR A 205 0.32 -37.36 20.74
N THR A 206 -0.56 -38.29 20.37
CA THR A 206 -0.32 -39.74 20.39
C THR A 206 -0.80 -40.35 19.07
N ASN A 207 -0.23 -41.49 18.68
CA ASN A 207 -0.62 -42.21 17.46
C ASN A 207 -1.87 -43.10 17.65
N GLN A 208 -2.79 -42.67 18.52
CA GLN A 208 -3.97 -43.44 18.90
C GLN A 208 -5.23 -42.78 18.38
N CYS A 209 -6.24 -43.59 18.06
CA CYS A 209 -7.57 -43.09 17.74
C CYS A 209 -8.23 -42.54 19.01
N ALA A 210 -8.94 -41.41 18.91
CA ALA A 210 -9.82 -40.94 19.97
C ALA A 210 -11.21 -40.71 19.39
N GLN A 211 -12.24 -41.36 19.93
CA GLN A 211 -13.56 -41.30 19.31
C GLN A 211 -14.37 -40.06 19.74
N THR A 212 -14.49 -39.08 18.84
CA THR A 212 -15.44 -37.95 18.95
C THR A 212 -16.37 -37.83 17.73
N ALA A 213 -16.15 -38.68 16.72
CA ALA A 213 -16.93 -38.74 15.50
C ALA A 213 -18.38 -39.16 15.77
N LEU A 214 -19.33 -38.31 15.40
CA LEU A 214 -20.75 -38.53 15.64
C LEU A 214 -21.57 -38.15 14.39
N PRO A 215 -22.20 -39.13 13.72
CA PRO A 215 -23.25 -38.83 12.75
C PRO A 215 -24.45 -38.23 13.50
N SER A 216 -24.94 -37.08 13.05
CA SER A 216 -26.00 -36.34 13.73
C SER A 216 -27.34 -36.46 13.02
N THR A 217 -27.35 -36.40 11.68
CA THR A 217 -28.57 -36.37 10.88
C THR A 217 -28.36 -36.94 9.49
N ILE A 218 -29.44 -37.47 8.91
CA ILE A 218 -29.51 -37.86 7.51
C ILE A 218 -30.58 -37.02 6.82
N LYS A 219 -30.31 -36.56 5.60
CA LYS A 219 -31.31 -35.93 4.73
C LYS A 219 -31.37 -36.65 3.39
N ILE A 220 -32.58 -36.78 2.85
CA ILE A 220 -32.80 -37.17 1.46
C ILE A 220 -33.07 -35.89 0.68
N GLU A 221 -32.19 -35.56 -0.26
CA GLU A 221 -32.29 -34.37 -1.12
C GLU A 221 -32.46 -34.83 -2.57
N GLY A 222 -33.71 -34.85 -3.04
CA GLY A 222 -34.04 -35.44 -4.34
C GLY A 222 -33.72 -36.94 -4.37
N SER A 223 -32.80 -37.35 -5.25
CA SER A 223 -32.30 -38.73 -5.33
C SER A 223 -31.06 -38.99 -4.50
N ASN A 224 -30.59 -38.02 -3.69
CA ASN A 224 -29.33 -38.13 -2.97
C ASN A 224 -29.59 -38.35 -1.48
N THR A 225 -28.75 -39.16 -0.84
CA THR A 225 -28.71 -39.29 0.62
C THR A 225 -27.47 -38.60 1.15
N VAL A 226 -27.66 -37.63 2.04
CA VAL A 226 -26.57 -36.88 2.68
C VAL A 226 -26.56 -37.20 4.18
N ILE A 227 -25.38 -37.58 4.69
CA ILE A 227 -25.12 -37.72 6.12
C ILE A 227 -24.37 -36.48 6.60
N TYR A 228 -24.86 -35.90 7.69
CA TYR A 228 -24.20 -34.82 8.41
C TYR A 228 -23.73 -35.31 9.78
N GLY A 229 -22.62 -34.75 10.25
CA GLY A 229 -22.07 -35.07 11.56
C GLY A 229 -20.87 -34.20 11.87
N SER A 230 -20.21 -34.54 12.97
CA SER A 230 -18.93 -33.94 13.37
C SER A 230 -17.85 -35.00 13.37
N ASP A 231 -16.63 -34.60 13.00
CA ASP A 231 -15.44 -35.44 13.01
C ASP A 231 -15.63 -36.73 12.18
N LEU A 232 -16.30 -36.65 11.01
CA LEU A 232 -16.60 -37.80 10.14
C LEU A 232 -15.42 -38.25 9.24
N GLY A 233 -14.26 -37.59 9.34
CA GLY A 233 -13.05 -37.93 8.58
C GLY A 233 -12.96 -37.25 7.20
N PHE A 234 -11.89 -37.55 6.47
CA PHE A 234 -11.43 -36.73 5.34
C PHE A 234 -11.42 -37.47 3.99
N GLY A 235 -12.07 -38.62 3.88
CA GLY A 235 -12.01 -39.43 2.66
C GLY A 235 -13.07 -40.50 2.59
N SER A 236 -13.36 -40.99 1.38
CA SER A 236 -14.39 -42.02 1.15
C SER A 236 -14.14 -43.32 1.94
N SER A 237 -12.88 -43.65 2.24
CA SER A 237 -12.52 -44.83 3.03
C SER A 237 -12.85 -44.73 4.52
N PHE A 238 -13.21 -43.55 5.03
CA PHE A 238 -13.51 -43.34 6.45
C PHE A 238 -14.95 -43.71 6.82
N ILE A 239 -15.81 -43.94 5.84
CA ILE A 239 -17.19 -44.35 6.06
C ILE A 239 -17.54 -45.52 5.15
N SER A 240 -18.14 -46.55 5.72
CA SER A 240 -18.73 -47.66 4.99
C SER A 240 -20.15 -47.89 5.48
N SER A 241 -20.98 -48.58 4.70
CA SER A 241 -22.36 -48.88 5.08
C SER A 241 -22.77 -50.30 4.75
N THR A 242 -23.85 -50.77 5.39
CA THR A 242 -24.54 -52.01 5.05
C THR A 242 -26.02 -51.67 4.79
N PRO A 243 -26.53 -51.83 3.55
CA PRO A 243 -25.84 -52.28 2.34
C PRO A 243 -24.73 -51.32 1.88
N THR A 244 -23.77 -51.83 1.11
CA THR A 244 -22.55 -51.11 0.73
C THR A 244 -22.84 -50.07 -0.34
N TYR A 245 -22.46 -48.82 -0.05
CA TYR A 245 -22.55 -47.70 -0.96
C TYR A 245 -21.21 -46.98 -1.10
N ASN A 246 -21.05 -46.25 -2.19
CA ASN A 246 -19.86 -45.42 -2.44
C ASN A 246 -20.10 -44.01 -1.89
N TRP A 247 -19.68 -43.79 -0.64
CA TRP A 247 -19.80 -42.49 0.01
C TRP A 247 -18.71 -41.53 -0.44
N LYS A 248 -19.11 -40.33 -0.87
CA LYS A 248 -18.18 -39.26 -1.23
C LYS A 248 -18.24 -38.15 -0.19
N PRO A 249 -17.11 -37.65 0.34
CA PRO A 249 -17.14 -36.48 1.19
C PRO A 249 -17.60 -35.25 0.39
N VAL A 250 -18.52 -34.47 0.96
CA VAL A 250 -18.93 -33.16 0.39
C VAL A 250 -18.15 -32.05 1.08
N ILE A 251 -18.12 -32.09 2.41
CA ILE A 251 -17.28 -31.23 3.23
C ILE A 251 -16.52 -32.14 4.18
N PHE A 252 -15.18 -32.10 4.14
CA PHE A 252 -14.37 -32.93 5.02
C PHE A 252 -14.74 -32.73 6.48
N SER A 253 -14.67 -33.83 7.24
CA SER A 253 -15.05 -33.93 8.64
C SER A 253 -16.55 -33.70 8.94
N LYS A 254 -17.35 -33.19 7.99
CA LYS A 254 -18.72 -32.73 8.26
C LYS A 254 -19.82 -33.48 7.51
N SER A 255 -19.60 -33.87 6.26
CA SER A 255 -20.68 -34.50 5.47
C SER A 255 -20.21 -35.41 4.35
N TYR A 256 -21.04 -36.42 4.09
CA TYR A 256 -20.87 -37.39 3.00
C TYR A 256 -22.16 -37.54 2.21
N ILE A 257 -22.05 -37.78 0.91
CA ILE A 257 -23.17 -37.96 -0.02
C ILE A 257 -23.09 -39.30 -0.76
N ILE A 258 -24.26 -39.86 -1.03
CA ILE A 258 -24.48 -40.81 -2.11
C ILE A 258 -25.34 -40.13 -3.17
N GLU A 259 -24.85 -40.11 -4.41
CA GLU A 259 -25.54 -39.49 -5.54
C GLU A 259 -26.44 -40.53 -6.24
N GLY A 260 -27.69 -40.15 -6.54
CA GLY A 260 -28.58 -40.91 -7.42
C GLY A 260 -29.19 -42.19 -6.84
N LEU A 261 -29.14 -42.40 -5.53
CA LEU A 261 -29.70 -43.57 -4.84
C LEU A 261 -30.32 -43.17 -3.50
N THR A 262 -31.55 -43.65 -3.24
CA THR A 262 -32.18 -43.59 -1.92
C THR A 262 -31.76 -44.80 -1.09
N THR A 263 -31.29 -44.55 0.14
CA THR A 263 -30.92 -45.62 1.08
C THR A 263 -32.15 -46.31 1.67
N PRO A 264 -32.03 -47.56 2.16
CA PRO A 264 -33.10 -48.24 2.89
C PRO A 264 -33.55 -47.42 4.10
N THR A 265 -34.76 -47.69 4.58
CA THR A 265 -35.39 -46.99 5.72
C THR A 265 -34.46 -46.94 6.93
N ASN A 266 -33.81 -48.06 7.27
CA ASN A 266 -32.77 -48.16 8.29
C ASN A 266 -31.53 -48.83 7.67
N PHE A 267 -30.35 -48.30 7.95
CA PHE A 267 -29.09 -48.87 7.49
C PHE A 267 -27.97 -48.54 8.48
N SER A 268 -26.94 -49.37 8.49
CA SER A 268 -25.80 -49.18 9.40
C SER A 268 -24.63 -48.57 8.67
N ILE A 269 -23.99 -47.58 9.28
CA ILE A 269 -22.70 -47.04 8.84
C ILE A 269 -21.60 -47.46 9.79
N SER A 270 -20.39 -47.66 9.29
CA SER A 270 -19.18 -47.86 10.10
C SER A 270 -18.20 -46.74 9.83
N LEU A 271 -17.69 -46.12 10.89
CA LEU A 271 -16.62 -45.13 10.77
C LEU A 271 -15.26 -45.82 10.96
N LEU A 272 -14.44 -45.81 9.92
CA LEU A 272 -13.08 -46.36 9.92
C LEU A 272 -12.08 -45.24 10.27
N PRO A 273 -11.01 -45.54 11.02
CA PRO A 273 -10.57 -46.86 11.51
C PRO A 273 -11.16 -47.26 12.88
N PHE A 274 -12.16 -46.54 13.42
CA PHE A 274 -12.68 -46.79 14.76
C PHE A 274 -13.45 -48.12 14.92
N ASN A 275 -13.83 -48.75 13.80
CA ASN A 275 -14.65 -49.97 13.76
C ASN A 275 -15.96 -49.85 14.56
N LYS A 276 -16.48 -48.64 14.72
CA LYS A 276 -17.76 -48.39 15.41
C LYS A 276 -18.88 -48.28 14.38
N GLN A 277 -19.93 -49.06 14.62
CA GLN A 277 -21.15 -49.05 13.83
C GLN A 277 -22.19 -48.09 14.42
N PHE A 278 -22.90 -47.39 13.55
CA PHE A 278 -24.02 -46.53 13.87
C PHE A 278 -25.20 -46.94 13.00
N THR A 279 -26.37 -47.13 13.61
CA THR A 279 -27.62 -47.38 12.91
C THR A 279 -28.29 -46.05 12.65
N LEU A 280 -28.64 -45.77 11.40
CA LEU A 280 -29.29 -44.53 11.01
C LEU A 280 -30.58 -44.82 10.24
N SER A 281 -31.52 -43.88 10.27
CA SER A 281 -32.78 -43.97 9.55
C SER A 281 -32.88 -42.86 8.51
N SER A 282 -33.28 -43.21 7.29
CA SER A 282 -33.53 -42.26 6.19
C SER A 282 -34.97 -41.72 6.22
N SER A 283 -35.84 -42.35 7.01
CA SER A 283 -37.21 -41.89 7.29
C SER A 283 -37.28 -41.05 8.55
N ASP A 284 -38.12 -40.01 8.53
CA ASP A 284 -38.30 -39.08 9.64
C ASP A 284 -39.16 -39.65 10.78
N ASN A 285 -38.72 -40.76 11.38
CA ASN A 285 -39.45 -41.45 12.44
C ASN A 285 -39.41 -40.68 13.76
N VAL A 286 -40.50 -40.78 14.52
CA VAL A 286 -40.58 -40.27 15.89
C VAL A 286 -39.80 -41.22 16.82
N PRO A 287 -39.01 -40.72 17.79
CA PRO A 287 -38.35 -41.56 18.79
C PRO A 287 -39.33 -42.53 19.45
N VAL A 288 -38.98 -43.80 19.58
CA VAL A 288 -39.85 -44.78 20.24
C VAL A 288 -39.18 -45.22 21.52
N VAL A 289 -39.88 -45.18 22.66
CA VAL A 289 -39.39 -45.79 23.91
C VAL A 289 -40.08 -47.13 24.10
N SER A 290 -39.30 -48.21 24.08
CA SER A 290 -39.79 -49.57 24.33
C SER A 290 -39.84 -49.89 25.81
N SER A 291 -38.88 -49.40 26.58
CA SER A 291 -38.80 -49.61 28.03
C SER A 291 -37.82 -48.64 28.67
N TYR A 292 -37.92 -48.41 29.98
CA TYR A 292 -36.92 -47.66 30.72
C TYR A 292 -36.75 -48.20 32.15
N GLY A 293 -35.60 -47.96 32.76
CA GLY A 293 -35.24 -48.42 34.11
C GLY A 293 -34.50 -47.33 34.89
N VAL A 294 -34.58 -47.41 36.22
CA VAL A 294 -33.94 -46.43 37.12
C VAL A 294 -33.16 -47.18 38.20
N SER A 295 -31.87 -46.89 38.30
CA SER A 295 -30.97 -47.43 39.32
C SER A 295 -30.52 -46.31 40.25
N ILE A 296 -30.81 -46.43 41.55
CA ILE A 296 -30.35 -45.48 42.57
C ILE A 296 -28.90 -45.82 42.94
N ASN A 297 -28.03 -44.83 42.93
CA ASN A 297 -26.62 -44.95 43.32
C ASN A 297 -26.46 -44.70 44.83
N GLY A 298 -25.39 -45.21 45.43
CA GLY A 298 -25.15 -45.13 46.89
C GLY A 298 -24.94 -43.72 47.47
N ASP A 299 -24.97 -42.69 46.62
CA ASP A 299 -24.77 -41.26 46.94
C ASP A 299 -26.06 -40.42 46.79
N SER A 300 -27.23 -41.06 46.70
CA SER A 300 -28.52 -40.41 46.43
C SER A 300 -28.66 -39.80 45.02
N SER A 301 -27.75 -40.13 44.09
CA SER A 301 -27.95 -39.89 42.66
C SER A 301 -28.70 -41.06 42.01
N ALA A 302 -29.28 -40.87 40.82
CA ALA A 302 -29.93 -41.94 40.07
C ALA A 302 -29.48 -41.98 38.61
N THR A 303 -29.32 -43.19 38.08
CA THR A 303 -29.05 -43.45 36.66
C THR A 303 -30.34 -43.94 36.00
N VAL A 304 -30.77 -43.25 34.94
CA VAL A 304 -31.94 -43.63 34.13
C VAL A 304 -31.46 -44.18 32.80
N THR A 305 -31.94 -45.38 32.45
CA THR A 305 -31.67 -46.05 31.16
C THR A 305 -32.97 -46.16 30.39
N ILE A 306 -33.02 -45.59 29.19
CA ILE A 306 -34.17 -45.63 28.28
C ILE A 306 -33.79 -46.48 27.07
N ILE A 307 -34.55 -47.52 26.76
CA ILE A 307 -34.38 -48.38 25.58
C ILE A 307 -35.52 -48.11 24.60
N GLY A 308 -35.21 -48.14 23.30
CA GLY A 308 -36.09 -47.70 22.25
C GLY A 308 -35.49 -47.78 20.86
N ALA A 309 -35.91 -46.87 19.98
CA ALA A 309 -35.39 -46.73 18.62
C ALA A 309 -35.50 -45.28 18.13
N TYR A 310 -34.71 -44.92 17.12
CA TYR A 310 -34.70 -43.59 16.47
C TYR A 310 -34.23 -42.44 17.38
N PHE A 311 -33.35 -42.71 18.35
CA PHE A 311 -32.71 -41.65 19.14
C PHE A 311 -31.49 -41.05 18.41
N SER A 312 -31.16 -39.79 18.74
CA SER A 312 -29.99 -39.10 18.19
C SER A 312 -28.69 -39.56 18.87
N TYR A 313 -27.60 -39.66 18.12
CA TYR A 313 -26.26 -39.88 18.70
C TYR A 313 -25.67 -38.60 19.31
N ASN A 314 -26.19 -37.42 18.94
CA ASN A 314 -25.78 -36.15 19.52
C ASN A 314 -26.53 -35.90 20.83
N THR A 315 -25.84 -36.04 21.96
CA THR A 315 -26.44 -35.85 23.29
C THR A 315 -26.91 -34.42 23.55
N THR A 316 -26.36 -33.41 22.87
CA THR A 316 -26.82 -32.02 23.02
C THR A 316 -28.18 -31.78 22.38
N ALA A 317 -28.62 -32.68 21.49
CA ALA A 317 -29.94 -32.63 20.87
C ALA A 317 -31.01 -33.40 21.66
N ILE A 318 -30.66 -33.96 22.83
CA ILE A 318 -31.56 -34.78 23.66
C ILE A 318 -31.73 -34.14 25.02
N SER A 319 -32.98 -33.97 25.45
CA SER A 319 -33.28 -33.66 26.85
C SER A 319 -34.24 -34.69 27.43
N VAL A 320 -33.93 -35.11 28.65
CA VAL A 320 -34.71 -36.11 29.38
C VAL A 320 -35.12 -35.49 30.71
N VAL A 321 -36.43 -35.46 30.96
CA VAL A 321 -36.98 -35.10 32.27
C VAL A 321 -37.64 -36.34 32.84
N TYR A 322 -37.17 -36.74 34.01
CA TYR A 322 -37.76 -37.85 34.76
C TYR A 322 -38.51 -37.28 35.96
N ASP A 323 -39.83 -37.44 35.94
CA ASP A 323 -40.77 -36.81 36.86
C ASP A 323 -40.70 -35.27 36.79
N THR A 324 -40.01 -34.64 37.73
CA THR A 324 -39.72 -33.19 37.76
C THR A 324 -38.22 -32.87 37.68
N ALA A 325 -37.37 -33.89 37.68
CA ALA A 325 -35.93 -33.73 37.72
C ALA A 325 -35.32 -33.79 36.31
N GLU A 326 -34.45 -32.83 36.03
CA GLU A 326 -33.64 -32.84 34.82
C GLU A 326 -32.61 -33.99 34.89
N CYS A 327 -32.62 -34.84 33.87
CA CYS A 327 -31.72 -35.98 33.76
C CYS A 327 -30.63 -35.65 32.75
N ALA A 328 -29.42 -35.38 33.24
CA ALA A 328 -28.28 -35.01 32.40
C ALA A 328 -27.86 -36.20 31.54
N VAL A 329 -28.04 -36.11 30.23
CA VAL A 329 -27.72 -37.18 29.27
C VAL A 329 -26.22 -37.45 29.28
N VAL A 330 -25.84 -38.69 29.57
CA VAL A 330 -24.45 -39.15 29.63
C VAL A 330 -24.05 -39.83 28.32
N THR A 331 -24.88 -40.73 27.81
CA THR A 331 -24.67 -41.39 26.52
C THR A 331 -25.99 -41.55 25.77
N SER A 332 -25.90 -41.61 24.44
CA SER A 332 -27.02 -41.90 23.55
C SER A 332 -26.56 -42.74 22.36
N SER A 333 -27.43 -43.64 21.89
CA SER A 333 -27.31 -44.44 20.68
C SER A 333 -28.68 -44.51 20.00
N PHE A 334 -28.76 -45.07 18.78
CA PHE A 334 -30.04 -45.27 18.08
C PHE A 334 -31.13 -45.96 18.93
N GLU A 335 -30.74 -46.82 19.87
CA GLU A 335 -31.65 -47.67 20.65
C GLU A 335 -31.62 -47.42 22.15
N SER A 336 -30.70 -46.61 22.67
CA SER A 336 -30.55 -46.43 24.11
C SER A 336 -30.11 -45.01 24.48
N ILE A 337 -30.69 -44.47 25.55
CA ILE A 337 -30.24 -43.23 26.21
C ILE A 337 -29.93 -43.55 27.67
N VAL A 338 -28.79 -43.07 28.17
CA VAL A 338 -28.43 -43.15 29.59
C VAL A 338 -28.23 -41.73 30.11
N CYS A 339 -28.91 -41.38 31.21
CA CYS A 339 -28.79 -40.07 31.83
C CYS A 339 -28.70 -40.17 33.37
N LYS A 340 -28.19 -39.12 34.01
CA LYS A 340 -27.96 -39.06 35.47
C LYS A 340 -28.71 -37.91 36.12
N ILE A 341 -29.31 -38.18 37.27
CA ILE A 341 -29.98 -37.21 38.14
C ILE A 341 -29.11 -36.99 39.37
N LYS A 342 -28.78 -35.73 39.70
CA LYS A 342 -27.83 -35.38 40.78
C LYS A 342 -28.37 -35.63 42.19
N SER A 343 -29.65 -35.33 42.44
CA SER A 343 -30.30 -35.53 43.74
C SER A 343 -31.66 -36.19 43.56
N TYR A 344 -31.78 -37.45 43.96
CA TYR A 344 -32.99 -38.25 43.81
C TYR A 344 -33.59 -38.59 45.18
N SER A 345 -34.81 -38.13 45.44
CA SER A 345 -35.57 -38.48 46.65
C SER A 345 -36.54 -39.62 46.36
N SER A 346 -36.47 -40.72 47.11
CA SER A 346 -37.32 -41.90 46.95
C SER A 346 -38.67 -41.81 47.68
N SER A 347 -39.10 -40.62 48.16
CA SER A 347 -40.38 -40.49 48.86
C SER A 347 -41.56 -40.66 47.91
N LEU A 348 -42.47 -41.59 48.27
CA LEU A 348 -43.68 -42.07 47.58
C LEU A 348 -43.49 -43.26 46.63
N ALA A 349 -43.74 -44.44 47.19
CA ALA A 349 -43.82 -45.73 46.50
C ALA A 349 -45.20 -45.98 45.81
N SER A 350 -45.95 -44.94 45.42
CA SER A 350 -47.29 -45.11 44.86
C SER A 350 -47.72 -44.06 43.81
N MET A 351 -46.80 -43.31 43.22
CA MET A 351 -47.13 -42.28 42.22
C MET A 351 -46.81 -42.72 40.79
N LEU A 352 -47.71 -42.39 39.87
CA LEU A 352 -47.49 -42.40 38.42
C LEU A 352 -46.34 -41.43 38.11
N ARG A 353 -45.24 -41.92 37.54
CA ARG A 353 -44.09 -41.09 37.18
C ARG A 353 -44.10 -40.83 35.69
N ALA A 354 -43.99 -39.56 35.31
CA ALA A 354 -43.93 -39.13 33.92
C ALA A 354 -42.48 -39.03 33.45
N THR A 355 -42.16 -39.59 32.29
CA THR A 355 -40.88 -39.39 31.61
C THR A 355 -41.15 -38.60 30.34
N ILE A 356 -40.54 -37.43 30.22
CA ILE A 356 -40.59 -36.61 29.00
C ILE A 356 -39.26 -36.80 28.27
N LEU A 357 -39.34 -37.32 27.05
CA LEU A 357 -38.21 -37.44 26.13
C LEU A 357 -38.39 -36.41 25.02
N ARG A 358 -37.36 -35.58 24.81
CA ARG A 358 -37.24 -34.67 23.67
C ARG A 358 -36.01 -35.04 22.86
N VAL A 359 -36.19 -35.24 21.56
CA VAL A 359 -35.10 -35.47 20.60
C VAL A 359 -35.31 -34.52 19.43
N GLY A 360 -34.46 -33.48 19.32
CA GLY A 360 -34.72 -32.35 18.42
C GLY A 360 -36.07 -31.69 18.73
N ASP A 361 -36.91 -31.50 17.72
CA ASP A 361 -38.25 -30.89 17.83
C ASP A 361 -39.35 -31.89 18.24
N LYS A 362 -39.03 -33.18 18.44
CA LYS A 362 -40.04 -34.20 18.77
C LYS A 362 -40.10 -34.42 20.27
N GLN A 363 -41.26 -34.22 20.88
CA GLN A 363 -41.51 -34.49 22.31
C GLN A 363 -42.49 -35.64 22.50
N ILE A 364 -42.18 -36.54 23.44
CA ILE A 364 -43.06 -37.65 23.82
C ILE A 364 -43.07 -37.79 25.33
N GLN A 365 -44.25 -38.06 25.89
CA GLN A 365 -44.45 -38.29 27.31
C GLN A 365 -44.93 -39.71 27.56
N TYR A 366 -44.27 -40.37 28.50
CA TYR A 366 -44.60 -41.72 28.96
C TYR A 366 -44.96 -41.67 30.43
N VAL A 367 -45.84 -42.57 30.88
CA VAL A 367 -46.17 -42.70 32.30
C VAL A 367 -46.08 -44.16 32.70
N SER A 368 -45.50 -44.43 33.86
CA SER A 368 -45.55 -45.77 34.47
C SER A 368 -45.67 -45.71 35.99
N ASN A 369 -46.17 -46.80 36.56
CA ASN A 369 -46.23 -47.00 38.01
C ASN A 369 -44.91 -47.63 38.46
N LEU A 370 -44.06 -46.86 39.15
CA LEU A 370 -42.73 -47.30 39.59
C LEU A 370 -42.55 -47.13 41.10
N THR A 371 -42.08 -48.20 41.76
CA THR A 371 -41.56 -48.20 43.13
C THR A 371 -40.03 -47.97 43.14
N ALA A 372 -39.35 -47.91 44.29
CA ALA A 372 -37.91 -47.62 44.33
C ALA A 372 -37.05 -48.83 43.93
N ASN A 373 -36.02 -48.62 43.08
CA ASN A 373 -35.19 -49.63 42.40
C ASN A 373 -35.99 -50.65 41.58
N VAL A 374 -36.35 -50.29 40.34
CA VAL A 374 -37.06 -51.20 39.43
C VAL A 374 -36.14 -51.53 38.26
N GLY A 375 -36.12 -52.81 37.89
CA GLY A 375 -35.59 -53.24 36.60
C GLY A 375 -36.36 -52.60 35.43
N MET A 376 -36.09 -53.05 34.20
CA MET A 376 -36.73 -52.48 33.01
C MET A 376 -38.26 -52.59 33.05
N VAL A 377 -38.97 -51.47 32.87
CA VAL A 377 -40.44 -51.41 32.81
C VAL A 377 -40.90 -50.94 31.43
N VAL A 378 -41.96 -51.56 30.91
CA VAL A 378 -42.62 -51.12 29.67
C VAL A 378 -43.56 -49.96 29.99
N PRO A 379 -43.33 -48.76 29.45
CA PRO A 379 -44.20 -47.62 29.69
C PRO A 379 -45.60 -47.81 29.09
N LYS A 380 -46.62 -47.26 29.74
CA LYS A 380 -47.94 -47.08 29.12
C LYS A 380 -47.94 -45.75 28.38
N LEU A 381 -48.10 -45.79 27.06
CA LEU A 381 -48.20 -44.59 26.22
C LEU A 381 -49.45 -43.80 26.64
N CYS A 382 -49.29 -42.59 27.17
CA CYS A 382 -50.40 -41.67 27.35
C CYS A 382 -50.68 -41.02 25.99
N SER A 383 -51.53 -41.66 25.19
CA SER A 383 -51.89 -41.13 23.87
C SER A 383 -52.68 -39.84 24.02
N TYR A 384 -52.03 -38.73 23.70
CA TYR A 384 -52.69 -37.57 23.12
C TYR A 384 -51.96 -37.25 21.82
N THR A 385 -52.43 -37.85 20.72
CA THR A 385 -52.16 -37.32 19.38
C THR A 385 -53.12 -36.13 19.19
N TYR A 386 -52.70 -34.93 19.59
CA TYR A 386 -53.36 -33.75 19.07
C TYR A 386 -52.88 -33.55 17.63
N ASN A 387 -53.73 -33.94 16.68
CA ASN A 387 -53.60 -33.59 15.26
C ASN A 387 -54.09 -32.17 14.97
N SER A 388 -54.08 -31.28 15.96
CA SER A 388 -53.94 -29.85 15.70
C SER A 388 -52.47 -29.53 15.83
N THR A 389 -51.72 -29.94 14.81
CA THR A 389 -50.33 -29.56 14.64
C THR A 389 -50.28 -28.04 14.63
N CYS A 390 -49.63 -27.47 15.64
CA CYS A 390 -49.06 -26.15 15.47
C CYS A 390 -48.23 -26.21 14.18
N PRO A 391 -48.42 -25.28 13.24
CA PRO A 391 -47.61 -25.28 12.03
C PRO A 391 -46.13 -25.32 12.46
N ASN A 392 -45.37 -26.22 11.83
CA ASN A 392 -43.96 -26.57 12.12
C ASN A 392 -43.58 -26.74 13.60
N ASP A 393 -44.52 -27.15 14.47
CA ASP A 393 -44.34 -27.26 15.93
C ASP A 393 -43.71 -26.02 16.59
N CYS A 394 -44.12 -24.84 16.12
CA CYS A 394 -43.54 -23.59 16.59
C CYS A 394 -42.02 -23.47 16.35
N SER A 395 -41.49 -24.27 15.42
CA SER A 395 -40.11 -24.27 14.93
C SER A 395 -39.05 -24.26 16.03
N GLY A 396 -39.38 -24.83 17.20
CA GLY A 396 -38.52 -24.85 18.39
C GLY A 396 -38.39 -23.50 19.13
N ASN A 397 -38.97 -22.42 18.61
CA ASN A 397 -38.81 -21.06 19.16
C ASN A 397 -40.10 -20.49 19.75
N GLY A 398 -41.08 -21.35 20.02
CA GLY A 398 -42.32 -20.99 20.67
C GLY A 398 -42.84 -22.16 21.48
N THR A 399 -43.80 -21.87 22.35
CA THR A 399 -44.59 -22.90 23.00
C THR A 399 -45.85 -23.12 22.16
N CYS A 400 -46.01 -24.33 21.60
CA CYS A 400 -47.25 -24.72 20.96
C CYS A 400 -48.38 -24.76 22.00
N ILE A 401 -49.41 -23.93 21.82
CA ILE A 401 -50.63 -24.02 22.63
C ILE A 401 -51.50 -25.10 21.98
N ILE A 402 -51.24 -26.34 22.41
CA ILE A 402 -51.78 -27.56 21.79
C ILE A 402 -53.33 -27.56 21.74
N LEU A 403 -54.01 -26.90 22.68
CA LEU A 403 -55.48 -26.76 22.74
C LEU A 403 -56.07 -25.89 21.61
N THR A 404 -55.30 -24.98 21.01
CA THR A 404 -55.77 -24.05 19.95
C THR A 404 -55.04 -24.23 18.62
N GLY A 405 -54.00 -25.06 18.56
CA GLY A 405 -53.18 -25.28 17.37
C GLY A 405 -52.36 -24.04 16.94
N LYS A 406 -52.16 -23.08 17.85
CA LYS A 406 -51.44 -21.84 17.59
C LYS A 406 -50.15 -21.79 18.40
N CYS A 407 -49.12 -21.22 17.79
CA CYS A 407 -47.86 -21.00 18.46
C CYS A 407 -47.86 -19.72 19.29
N LYS A 408 -47.38 -19.83 20.53
CA LYS A 408 -46.98 -18.67 21.33
C LYS A 408 -45.47 -18.57 21.30
N CYS A 409 -44.94 -17.63 20.52
CA CYS A 409 -43.50 -17.51 20.32
C CYS A 409 -42.78 -17.03 21.59
N LEU A 410 -41.55 -17.50 21.78
CA LEU A 410 -40.63 -16.99 22.79
C LEU A 410 -40.22 -15.55 22.42
N PRO A 411 -39.80 -14.71 23.39
CA PRO A 411 -39.27 -13.38 23.10
C PRO A 411 -38.12 -13.49 22.09
N GLY A 412 -38.20 -12.77 20.99
CA GLY A 412 -37.25 -12.90 19.88
C GLY A 412 -37.75 -13.73 18.69
N PHE A 413 -38.99 -14.24 18.70
CA PHE A 413 -39.59 -15.02 17.59
C PHE A 413 -41.08 -14.67 17.34
N GLN A 414 -41.56 -14.88 16.10
CA GLN A 414 -42.90 -14.60 15.61
C GLN A 414 -43.26 -15.51 14.42
N SER A 415 -44.40 -15.25 13.76
CA SER A 415 -45.09 -16.08 12.76
C SER A 415 -46.05 -17.09 13.39
N ILE A 416 -46.91 -17.69 12.57
CA ILE A 416 -47.90 -18.67 13.02
C ILE A 416 -47.25 -19.95 13.59
N ASP A 417 -45.98 -20.19 13.23
CA ASP A 417 -45.15 -21.32 13.61
C ASP A 417 -43.84 -20.93 14.29
N CYS A 418 -43.67 -19.68 14.75
CA CYS A 418 -42.45 -19.18 15.40
C CYS A 418 -41.13 -19.49 14.65
N SER A 419 -41.18 -19.82 13.36
CA SER A 419 -40.02 -20.08 12.52
C SER A 419 -39.24 -18.80 12.28
N LEU A 420 -39.94 -17.66 12.34
CA LEU A 420 -39.36 -16.40 12.03
C LEU A 420 -38.87 -15.75 13.32
N PRO A 421 -37.63 -15.24 13.35
CA PRO A 421 -37.20 -14.39 14.45
C PRO A 421 -38.12 -13.16 14.54
N TYR A 422 -38.33 -12.65 15.75
CA TYR A 422 -38.97 -11.38 16.04
C TYR A 422 -37.89 -10.47 16.56
N ILE A 423 -37.45 -9.57 15.71
CA ILE A 423 -36.47 -8.56 16.05
C ILE A 423 -37.26 -7.26 16.16
N GLU A 424 -37.19 -6.62 17.34
CA GLU A 424 -37.85 -5.34 17.55
C GLU A 424 -37.29 -4.32 16.56
N CYS A 425 -38.19 -3.68 15.81
CA CYS A 425 -37.76 -2.64 14.90
C CYS A 425 -37.27 -1.40 15.68
N PRO A 426 -36.30 -0.68 15.11
CA PRO A 426 -35.80 0.56 15.67
C PRO A 426 -36.92 1.57 15.96
N VAL A 427 -36.80 2.19 17.13
CA VAL A 427 -37.71 3.23 17.61
C VAL A 427 -37.03 4.58 17.42
N ASN A 428 -37.75 5.56 16.89
CA ASN A 428 -37.21 6.91 16.74
C ASN A 428 -37.05 7.56 18.12
N SER A 429 -35.83 7.92 18.50
CA SER A 429 -35.51 8.47 19.83
C SER A 429 -36.17 9.83 20.13
N LEU A 430 -36.64 10.56 19.11
CA LEU A 430 -37.28 11.88 19.25
C LEU A 430 -38.79 11.78 19.40
N THR A 431 -39.44 10.89 18.64
CA THR A 431 -40.90 10.72 18.65
C THR A 431 -41.36 9.52 19.49
N ASN A 432 -40.43 8.66 19.90
CA ASN A 432 -40.65 7.39 20.58
C ASN A 432 -41.62 6.44 19.85
N GLN A 433 -41.67 6.54 18.52
CA GLN A 433 -42.51 5.71 17.65
C GLN A 433 -41.67 4.70 16.88
N VAL A 434 -42.15 3.45 16.82
CA VAL A 434 -41.54 2.36 16.02
C VAL A 434 -41.61 2.73 14.55
N CYS A 435 -40.48 2.67 13.85
CA CYS A 435 -40.35 3.12 12.45
C CYS A 435 -40.88 4.55 12.19
N SER A 436 -40.76 5.44 13.18
CA SER A 436 -41.20 6.86 13.11
C SER A 436 -42.70 7.09 12.83
N GLY A 437 -43.53 6.05 12.92
CA GLY A 437 -44.98 6.14 12.70
C GLY A 437 -45.38 6.42 11.24
N GLY A 438 -46.67 6.74 11.01
CA GLY A 438 -47.21 7.07 9.69
C GLY A 438 -47.46 5.85 8.80
N SER A 439 -47.07 5.93 7.51
CA SER A 439 -47.24 4.85 6.53
C SER A 439 -46.05 3.87 6.49
N ASN A 440 -45.04 4.08 7.34
CA ASN A 440 -43.88 3.20 7.48
C ASN A 440 -44.29 1.88 8.15
N THR A 441 -43.72 0.77 7.70
CA THR A 441 -44.02 -0.57 8.22
C THR A 441 -42.78 -1.20 8.82
N CYS A 442 -42.95 -2.15 9.74
CA CYS A 442 -41.84 -2.85 10.40
C CYS A 442 -41.81 -4.30 9.92
N GLU A 443 -40.70 -4.73 9.31
CA GLU A 443 -40.43 -6.14 9.03
C GLU A 443 -39.77 -6.77 10.24
N THR A 444 -40.60 -7.28 11.14
CA THR A 444 -40.19 -7.85 12.42
C THR A 444 -39.38 -9.14 12.27
N THR A 445 -39.31 -9.77 11.08
CA THR A 445 -38.45 -10.96 10.85
C THR A 445 -36.97 -10.63 10.74
N THR A 446 -36.65 -9.42 10.28
CA THR A 446 -35.30 -8.92 10.12
C THR A 446 -35.00 -7.76 11.07
N GLY A 447 -36.03 -7.19 11.71
CA GLY A 447 -35.91 -5.99 12.55
C GLY A 447 -35.72 -4.72 11.74
N VAL A 448 -36.13 -4.72 10.47
CA VAL A 448 -35.89 -3.63 9.52
C VAL A 448 -37.18 -2.85 9.32
N CYS A 449 -37.11 -1.53 9.46
CA CYS A 449 -38.21 -0.67 9.08
C CYS A 449 -38.28 -0.50 7.55
N ASN A 450 -39.41 -0.87 6.95
CA ASN A 450 -39.77 -0.62 5.57
C ASN A 450 -40.45 0.74 5.46
N CYS A 451 -39.67 1.75 5.10
CA CYS A 451 -40.13 3.11 5.02
C CYS A 451 -41.03 3.36 3.80
N ASP A 452 -41.98 4.26 3.94
CA ASP A 452 -42.80 4.74 2.84
C ASP A 452 -41.95 5.53 1.82
N SER A 453 -42.56 5.89 0.69
CA SER A 453 -41.86 6.58 -0.41
C SER A 453 -41.27 7.94 -0.03
N SER A 454 -41.53 8.44 1.17
CA SER A 454 -41.07 9.72 1.70
C SER A 454 -40.16 9.61 2.94
N HIS A 455 -39.79 8.40 3.40
CA HIS A 455 -38.93 8.18 4.58
C HIS A 455 -37.83 7.12 4.40
N GLN A 456 -36.79 7.17 5.22
CA GLN A 456 -35.64 6.26 5.22
C GLN A 456 -34.90 6.30 6.57
N GLY A 457 -33.85 5.50 6.71
CA GLY A 457 -33.12 5.35 7.97
C GLY A 457 -33.57 4.07 8.66
N VAL A 458 -32.81 3.64 9.66
CA VAL A 458 -33.03 2.33 10.30
C VAL A 458 -34.37 2.28 11.05
N ALA A 459 -34.88 3.43 11.49
CA ALA A 459 -36.18 3.66 12.10
C ALA A 459 -37.10 4.53 11.21
N CYS A 460 -36.85 4.66 9.91
CA CYS A 460 -37.55 5.60 9.01
C CYS A 460 -37.60 7.06 9.50
N GLU A 461 -36.61 7.44 10.29
CA GLU A 461 -36.51 8.72 10.99
C GLU A 461 -36.11 9.89 10.09
N ASN A 462 -35.60 9.58 8.90
CA ASN A 462 -35.14 10.56 7.94
C ASN A 462 -36.13 10.63 6.76
N GLN A 463 -36.31 11.80 6.18
CA GLN A 463 -37.14 11.94 4.97
C GLN A 463 -36.41 11.34 3.75
N PHE A 464 -37.06 10.45 2.98
CA PHE A 464 -36.60 9.94 1.69
C PHE A 464 -36.66 11.04 0.65
N LYS A 465 -35.50 11.36 0.09
CA LYS A 465 -35.38 12.27 -1.04
C LYS A 465 -34.89 11.46 -2.23
N GLN A 466 -35.74 11.36 -3.25
CA GLN A 466 -35.43 10.56 -4.44
C GLN A 466 -34.16 11.07 -5.11
N CYS A 467 -33.20 10.17 -5.32
CA CYS A 467 -31.92 10.51 -5.94
C CYS A 467 -32.08 10.73 -7.46
N PRO A 468 -31.68 11.89 -7.99
CA PRO A 468 -31.77 12.17 -9.43
C PRO A 468 -30.87 11.26 -10.29
N CYS A 469 -29.74 10.79 -9.77
CA CYS A 469 -28.75 9.96 -10.49
C CYS A 469 -28.98 8.44 -10.41
N GLY A 470 -30.12 7.96 -9.87
CA GLY A 470 -30.36 6.54 -9.54
C GLY A 470 -30.32 5.53 -10.70
N GLY A 471 -30.02 5.96 -11.94
CA GLY A 471 -29.75 5.09 -13.10
C GLY A 471 -28.38 5.29 -13.76
N ASN A 472 -27.57 6.26 -13.33
CA ASN A 472 -26.31 6.61 -13.97
C ASN A 472 -25.12 5.95 -13.26
N LYS A 473 -24.21 5.32 -14.00
CA LYS A 473 -23.00 4.64 -13.48
C LYS A 473 -21.93 5.62 -12.91
N PHE A 474 -22.23 6.91 -12.84
CA PHE A 474 -21.25 7.99 -12.70
C PHE A 474 -21.39 8.82 -11.43
N GLY A 475 -22.20 8.38 -10.45
CA GLY A 475 -22.30 9.02 -9.15
C GLY A 475 -22.86 8.10 -8.08
N SER A 476 -22.55 8.41 -6.82
CA SER A 476 -23.17 7.79 -5.64
C SER A 476 -24.08 8.82 -4.97
N CYS A 477 -25.28 8.42 -4.58
CA CYS A 477 -26.21 9.33 -3.91
C CYS A 477 -26.62 8.72 -2.59
N THR A 478 -26.76 9.58 -1.58
CA THR A 478 -27.42 9.18 -0.34
C THR A 478 -28.85 9.68 -0.41
N ASN A 479 -29.80 8.75 -0.32
CA ASN A 479 -31.22 9.06 -0.32
C ASN A 479 -31.56 10.05 0.82
N THR A 480 -30.72 10.17 1.87
CA THR A 480 -30.83 11.09 3.04
C THR A 480 -30.80 12.56 2.68
N THR A 481 -29.99 12.93 1.70
CA THR A 481 -29.89 14.32 1.24
C THR A 481 -30.65 14.54 -0.05
N GLY A 482 -30.87 13.48 -0.84
CA GLY A 482 -31.41 13.56 -2.20
C GLY A 482 -30.40 14.16 -3.19
N SER A 483 -29.13 14.28 -2.77
CA SER A 483 -28.07 14.92 -3.53
C SER A 483 -27.09 13.86 -4.03
N CYS A 484 -26.81 13.90 -5.32
CA CYS A 484 -25.82 13.03 -5.93
C CYS A 484 -24.40 13.54 -5.70
N LYS A 485 -23.53 12.66 -5.21
CA LYS A 485 -22.08 12.83 -5.20
C LYS A 485 -21.52 12.19 -6.46
N CYS A 486 -21.14 13.01 -7.43
CA CYS A 486 -20.63 12.53 -8.69
C CYS A 486 -19.20 11.96 -8.56
N LEU A 487 -18.85 11.03 -9.45
CA LEU A 487 -17.44 10.68 -9.70
C LEU A 487 -16.70 11.93 -10.21
N SER A 488 -15.38 11.98 -10.03
CA SER A 488 -14.55 13.16 -10.35
C SER A 488 -14.82 13.78 -11.72
N ASP A 489 -15.08 12.92 -12.71
CA ASP A 489 -15.21 13.30 -14.11
C ASP A 489 -16.63 13.75 -14.49
N TRP A 490 -17.55 13.82 -13.52
CA TRP A 490 -18.98 14.07 -13.71
C TRP A 490 -19.52 15.10 -12.71
N THR A 491 -20.57 15.80 -13.10
CA THR A 491 -21.23 16.87 -12.32
C THR A 491 -22.71 16.96 -12.71
N GLY A 492 -23.40 17.95 -12.15
CA GLY A 492 -24.84 18.14 -12.29
C GLY A 492 -25.63 17.39 -11.22
N THR A 493 -26.92 17.70 -11.12
CA THR A 493 -27.81 17.15 -10.09
C THR A 493 -27.97 15.64 -10.16
N ASP A 494 -27.76 15.04 -11.33
CA ASP A 494 -27.89 13.61 -11.63
C ASP A 494 -26.59 12.95 -12.16
N CYS A 495 -25.45 13.65 -12.04
CA CYS A 495 -24.14 13.18 -12.50
C CYS A 495 -24.10 12.78 -13.99
N SER A 496 -24.96 13.37 -14.82
CA SER A 496 -24.99 13.13 -16.26
C SER A 496 -24.10 14.07 -17.05
N ILE A 497 -23.63 15.17 -16.44
CA ILE A 497 -22.86 16.20 -17.13
C ILE A 497 -21.37 15.88 -16.94
N PRO A 498 -20.58 15.67 -18.01
CA PRO A 498 -19.13 15.53 -17.88
C PRO A 498 -18.54 16.79 -17.25
N ASN A 499 -17.83 16.67 -16.14
CA ASN A 499 -17.16 17.77 -15.48
C ASN A 499 -15.83 18.04 -16.19
N HIS A 500 -15.86 18.74 -17.31
CA HIS A 500 -14.68 18.85 -18.17
C HIS A 500 -13.56 19.69 -17.55
N TYR A 501 -12.34 19.35 -17.91
CA TYR A 501 -11.15 20.15 -17.60
C TYR A 501 -10.13 20.08 -18.73
N CYS A 502 -9.25 21.08 -18.76
CA CYS A 502 -8.11 21.11 -19.66
C CYS A 502 -6.81 20.95 -18.85
N SER A 503 -6.02 19.93 -19.17
CA SER A 503 -4.73 19.66 -18.51
C SER A 503 -3.56 20.35 -19.19
N SER A 504 -3.58 20.45 -20.53
CA SER A 504 -2.50 21.06 -21.31
C SER A 504 -3.04 21.75 -22.56
N ILE A 505 -2.39 22.83 -22.98
CA ILE A 505 -2.73 23.55 -24.20
C ILE A 505 -1.44 23.84 -24.96
N THR A 506 -1.43 23.58 -26.26
CA THR A 506 -0.28 23.94 -27.10
C THR A 506 -0.11 25.46 -27.14
N PRO A 507 1.07 26.01 -26.79
CA PRO A 507 1.35 27.44 -26.91
C PRO A 507 1.21 27.93 -28.36
N ALA A 508 0.95 29.22 -28.55
CA ALA A 508 0.88 29.83 -29.89
C ALA A 508 1.80 31.05 -30.02
N PRO A 509 2.29 31.34 -31.24
CA PRO A 509 2.99 32.58 -31.49
C PRO A 509 2.05 33.79 -31.34
N SER A 510 2.58 34.93 -30.91
CA SER A 510 1.80 36.17 -30.73
C SER A 510 1.23 36.76 -32.03
N ASP A 511 1.76 36.38 -33.20
CA ASP A 511 1.53 37.02 -34.50
C ASP A 511 0.81 36.12 -35.53
N GLY A 512 -0.30 35.49 -35.16
CA GLY A 512 -1.09 34.79 -36.19
C GLY A 512 -2.37 34.12 -35.71
N ASN A 513 -3.21 33.77 -36.70
CA ASN A 513 -4.28 32.80 -36.50
C ASN A 513 -3.67 31.40 -36.57
N VAL A 514 -3.50 30.75 -35.42
CA VAL A 514 -2.84 29.44 -35.33
C VAL A 514 -3.82 28.42 -34.75
N GLN A 515 -3.76 27.19 -35.28
CA GLN A 515 -4.50 26.08 -34.70
C GLN A 515 -3.82 25.66 -33.41
N VAL A 516 -4.58 25.67 -32.32
CA VAL A 516 -4.14 25.21 -31.01
C VAL A 516 -4.96 23.99 -30.59
N THR A 517 -4.29 23.07 -29.92
CA THR A 517 -4.90 21.86 -29.36
C THR A 517 -4.97 22.00 -27.86
N LEU A 518 -6.19 21.87 -27.33
CA LEU A 518 -6.47 21.75 -25.92
C LEU A 518 -6.61 20.25 -25.60
N TYR A 519 -5.91 19.80 -24.58
CA TYR A 519 -5.91 18.42 -24.11
C TYR A 519 -6.52 18.36 -22.71
N GLY A 520 -7.34 17.35 -22.46
CA GLY A 520 -7.96 17.16 -21.15
C GLY A 520 -9.04 16.10 -21.17
N TRP A 521 -10.02 16.27 -20.29
CA TRP A 521 -11.25 15.49 -20.30
C TRP A 521 -12.40 16.42 -20.69
N PHE A 522 -13.02 16.17 -21.85
CA PHE A 522 -14.13 16.98 -22.36
C PHE A 522 -15.45 16.20 -22.41
N GLY A 523 -15.44 14.90 -22.10
CA GLY A 523 -16.61 14.03 -22.18
C GLY A 523 -17.10 13.80 -23.61
N ASN A 524 -18.13 12.97 -23.79
CA ASN A 524 -18.66 12.65 -25.13
C ASN A 524 -19.73 13.66 -25.61
N ASP A 525 -20.34 14.37 -24.67
CA ASP A 525 -21.37 15.38 -24.95
C ASP A 525 -20.76 16.78 -24.97
N HIS A 526 -21.02 17.54 -26.03
CA HIS A 526 -20.41 18.86 -26.24
C HIS A 526 -21.46 19.93 -26.63
N LYS A 527 -22.58 19.99 -25.90
CA LYS A 527 -23.67 20.93 -26.19
C LYS A 527 -23.20 22.37 -25.97
N ASN A 528 -23.41 23.25 -26.95
CA ASN A 528 -23.00 24.65 -26.91
C ASN A 528 -21.50 24.86 -26.58
N LEU A 529 -20.61 23.97 -27.07
CA LEU A 529 -19.17 24.13 -26.85
C LEU A 529 -18.66 25.46 -27.40
N LYS A 530 -18.05 26.25 -26.53
CA LYS A 530 -17.39 27.51 -26.84
C LYS A 530 -16.08 27.60 -26.05
N VAL A 531 -15.00 27.94 -26.75
CA VAL A 531 -13.67 28.16 -26.19
C VAL A 531 -13.30 29.63 -26.34
N VAL A 532 -12.81 30.25 -25.28
CA VAL A 532 -12.36 31.65 -25.25
C VAL A 532 -10.95 31.68 -24.68
N ILE A 533 -10.01 32.29 -25.38
CA ILE A 533 -8.60 32.42 -24.97
C ILE A 533 -8.26 33.91 -24.91
N GLY A 534 -7.89 34.40 -23.72
CA GLY A 534 -7.58 35.82 -23.49
C GLY A 534 -8.70 36.79 -23.82
N GLY A 535 -9.95 36.35 -23.62
CA GLY A 535 -11.15 37.13 -23.95
C GLY A 535 -11.59 37.05 -25.41
N ASN A 536 -10.79 36.44 -26.29
CA ASN A 536 -11.13 36.25 -27.70
C ASN A 536 -11.73 34.87 -27.96
N ASP A 537 -12.77 34.79 -28.79
CA ASP A 537 -13.37 33.52 -29.20
C ASP A 537 -12.33 32.70 -30.00
N CYS A 538 -12.23 31.40 -29.67
CA CYS A 538 -11.40 30.42 -30.36
C CYS A 538 -12.33 29.45 -31.13
N PRO A 539 -12.60 29.67 -32.43
CA PRO A 539 -13.53 28.84 -33.18
C PRO A 539 -13.08 27.38 -33.23
N VAL A 540 -13.92 26.47 -32.74
CA VAL A 540 -13.64 25.03 -32.65
C VAL A 540 -13.70 24.40 -34.05
N ILE A 541 -12.64 23.67 -34.41
CA ILE A 541 -12.47 22.96 -35.68
C ILE A 541 -12.94 21.51 -35.53
N ASN A 542 -12.40 20.82 -34.55
CA ASN A 542 -12.77 19.45 -34.21
C ASN A 542 -12.71 19.25 -32.69
N LYS A 543 -13.37 18.19 -32.22
CA LYS A 543 -13.51 17.86 -30.81
C LYS A 543 -13.74 16.38 -30.63
N ASP A 544 -13.22 15.86 -29.53
CA ASP A 544 -13.52 14.54 -29.00
C ASP A 544 -13.48 14.59 -27.47
N SER A 545 -13.59 13.43 -26.81
CA SER A 545 -13.61 13.34 -25.35
C SER A 545 -12.33 13.77 -24.65
N SER A 546 -11.23 13.92 -25.39
CA SER A 546 -9.88 14.19 -24.89
C SER A 546 -9.18 15.39 -25.52
N THR A 547 -9.67 15.87 -26.67
CA THR A 547 -9.06 16.97 -27.43
C THR A 547 -10.11 17.97 -27.95
N ILE A 548 -9.74 19.25 -27.94
CA ILE A 548 -10.45 20.31 -28.67
C ILE A 548 -9.41 21.05 -29.51
N ASN A 549 -9.59 21.06 -30.83
CA ASN A 549 -8.80 21.93 -31.71
C ASN A 549 -9.58 23.19 -32.02
N CYS A 550 -8.97 24.35 -31.83
CA CYS A 550 -9.57 25.64 -32.17
C CYS A 550 -8.54 26.59 -32.78
N THR A 551 -9.01 27.62 -33.49
CA THR A 551 -8.11 28.63 -34.08
C THR A 551 -8.04 29.82 -33.14
N VAL A 552 -6.86 30.10 -32.60
CA VAL A 552 -6.64 31.25 -31.71
C VAL A 552 -6.28 32.49 -32.53
N ALA A 553 -6.80 33.66 -32.15
CA ALA A 553 -6.44 34.94 -32.74
C ALA A 553 -5.07 35.43 -32.23
N PRO A 554 -4.41 36.40 -32.89
CA PRO A 554 -3.21 37.05 -32.36
C PRO A 554 -3.45 37.64 -30.97
N GLY A 555 -2.42 37.60 -30.13
CA GLY A 555 -2.50 38.05 -28.74
C GLY A 555 -1.19 38.62 -28.21
N SER A 556 -1.27 39.29 -27.06
CA SER A 556 -0.10 39.84 -26.39
C SER A 556 0.80 38.74 -25.86
N VAL A 557 2.10 38.87 -26.05
CA VAL A 557 3.11 37.95 -25.49
C VAL A 557 2.93 37.85 -23.98
N GLY A 558 2.91 36.62 -23.47
CA GLY A 558 2.71 36.34 -22.05
C GLY A 558 1.63 35.29 -21.81
N LEU A 559 1.23 35.18 -20.54
CA LEU A 559 0.20 34.25 -20.10
C LEU A 559 -1.17 34.90 -20.21
N THR A 560 -2.17 34.11 -20.58
CA THR A 560 -3.56 34.52 -20.58
C THR A 560 -4.47 33.39 -20.12
N SER A 561 -5.69 33.75 -19.73
CA SER A 561 -6.66 32.80 -19.20
C SER A 561 -7.49 32.16 -20.31
N VAL A 562 -7.94 30.93 -20.06
CA VAL A 562 -8.77 30.14 -20.97
C VAL A 562 -10.09 29.82 -20.31
N ASN A 563 -11.18 29.98 -21.04
CA ASN A 563 -12.51 29.59 -20.61
C ASN A 563 -13.10 28.60 -21.63
N ILE A 564 -13.54 27.44 -21.14
CA ILE A 564 -14.17 26.39 -21.95
C ILE A 564 -15.57 26.19 -21.39
N THR A 565 -16.56 26.53 -22.19
CA THR A 565 -17.99 26.40 -21.86
C THR A 565 -18.61 25.30 -22.70
N GLN A 566 -19.24 24.31 -22.08
CA GLN A 566 -20.09 23.31 -22.74
C GLN A 566 -21.04 22.68 -21.72
N ASN A 567 -22.15 22.10 -22.18
CA ASN A 567 -23.13 21.42 -21.32
C ASN A 567 -23.61 22.28 -20.12
N ASN A 568 -23.70 23.60 -20.32
CA ASN A 568 -24.05 24.60 -19.30
C ASN A 568 -23.08 24.72 -18.11
N ILE A 569 -21.86 24.18 -18.23
CA ILE A 569 -20.78 24.36 -17.27
C ILE A 569 -19.58 25.04 -17.94
N SER A 570 -18.78 25.72 -17.12
CA SER A 570 -17.60 26.46 -17.55
C SER A 570 -16.39 25.95 -16.79
N TRP A 571 -15.32 25.64 -17.52
CA TRP A 571 -14.00 25.43 -16.97
C TRP A 571 -13.17 26.69 -17.20
N PHE A 572 -12.61 27.26 -16.13
CA PHE A 572 -11.78 28.45 -16.19
C PHE A 572 -10.35 28.12 -15.77
N GLY A 573 -9.43 28.21 -16.72
CA GLY A 573 -8.00 28.11 -16.49
C GLY A 573 -7.37 29.50 -16.43
N LYS A 574 -7.13 30.00 -15.22
CA LYS A 574 -6.36 31.24 -15.02
C LYS A 574 -4.93 31.07 -15.52
N ASP A 575 -4.49 31.97 -16.39
CA ASP A 575 -3.12 32.03 -16.93
C ASP A 575 -2.64 30.67 -17.46
N ARG A 576 -3.52 29.95 -18.19
CA ARG A 576 -3.31 28.59 -18.73
C ARG A 576 -2.96 28.52 -20.21
N PHE A 577 -2.83 29.66 -20.88
CA PHE A 577 -2.37 29.73 -22.27
C PHE A 577 -1.21 30.69 -22.42
N GLN A 578 -0.21 30.33 -23.20
CA GLN A 578 0.97 31.16 -23.44
C GLN A 578 1.02 31.61 -24.90
N TYR A 579 1.01 32.93 -25.10
CA TYR A 579 1.52 33.52 -26.33
C TYR A 579 3.02 33.71 -26.20
N TYR A 580 3.79 33.04 -27.05
CA TYR A 580 5.23 33.25 -27.11
C TYR A 580 5.58 34.24 -28.21
N SER A 581 6.64 35.00 -27.95
CA SER A 581 7.20 35.92 -28.93
C SER A 581 7.83 35.15 -30.09
N VAL A 582 7.56 35.58 -31.32
CA VAL A 582 8.24 35.05 -32.53
C VAL A 582 9.59 35.73 -32.75
N VAL A 583 10.02 36.59 -31.81
CA VAL A 583 11.34 37.21 -31.86
C VAL A 583 12.41 36.12 -31.87
N LYS A 584 13.21 36.12 -32.93
CA LYS A 584 14.28 35.13 -33.19
C LYS A 584 15.44 35.18 -32.19
N GLU A 585 15.47 36.21 -31.34
CA GLU A 585 16.53 36.48 -30.37
C GLU A 585 15.99 36.50 -28.94
N LYS A 586 16.39 35.52 -28.14
CA LYS A 586 16.15 35.41 -26.70
C LYS A 586 17.19 36.24 -25.94
N LYS A 587 16.75 36.95 -24.90
CA LYS A 587 17.66 37.63 -23.96
C LYS A 587 18.25 36.63 -22.97
N CYS A 588 19.52 36.78 -22.65
CA CYS A 588 20.15 35.98 -21.60
C CYS A 588 20.00 36.63 -20.22
N PRO A 589 19.99 35.82 -19.14
CA PRO A 589 19.95 36.32 -17.77
C PRO A 589 21.12 37.25 -17.47
N ASN A 590 20.83 38.42 -16.87
CA ASN A 590 21.81 39.46 -16.48
C ASN A 590 22.88 39.81 -17.53
N ASP A 591 22.55 39.63 -18.81
CA ASP A 591 23.51 39.80 -19.92
C ASP A 591 24.83 39.04 -19.71
N CYS A 592 24.71 37.82 -19.18
CA CYS A 592 25.82 36.94 -18.81
C CYS A 592 26.84 37.59 -17.88
N SER A 593 26.39 38.54 -17.06
CA SER A 593 27.18 39.28 -16.06
C SER A 593 28.50 39.84 -16.61
N SER A 594 28.56 40.14 -17.91
CA SER A 594 29.79 40.51 -18.64
C SER A 594 30.94 39.47 -18.61
N ASN A 595 30.68 38.26 -18.13
CA ASN A 595 31.65 37.16 -17.99
C ASN A 595 31.35 35.98 -18.93
N GLY A 596 30.51 36.18 -19.94
CA GLY A 596 30.18 35.17 -20.94
C GLY A 596 29.58 35.77 -22.19
N GLN A 597 29.28 34.91 -23.16
CA GLN A 597 28.60 35.26 -24.41
C GLN A 597 27.17 34.73 -24.40
N CYS A 598 26.20 35.60 -24.69
CA CYS A 598 24.80 35.19 -24.81
C CYS A 598 24.57 34.48 -26.16
N ASP A 599 24.15 33.21 -26.12
CA ASP A 599 23.57 32.56 -27.29
C ASP A 599 22.12 33.04 -27.45
N THR A 600 21.91 34.03 -28.31
CA THR A 600 20.61 34.64 -28.55
C THR A 600 19.59 33.68 -29.16
N LYS A 601 19.98 32.50 -29.67
CA LYS A 601 19.01 31.51 -30.17
C LYS A 601 18.40 30.68 -29.04
N SER A 602 19.22 30.29 -28.07
CA SER A 602 18.80 29.45 -26.94
C SER A 602 18.43 30.26 -25.69
N GLY A 603 18.99 31.47 -25.54
CA GLY A 603 18.90 32.29 -24.34
C GLY A 603 19.88 31.85 -23.24
N ILE A 604 20.92 31.08 -23.59
CA ILE A 604 21.88 30.48 -22.66
C ILE A 604 23.17 31.30 -22.64
N CYS A 605 23.74 31.54 -21.45
CA CYS A 605 25.06 32.13 -21.29
C CYS A 605 26.17 31.10 -21.44
N LEU A 606 27.06 31.32 -22.40
CA LEU A 606 28.31 30.58 -22.56
C LEU A 606 29.41 31.31 -21.77
N CYS A 607 29.73 30.80 -20.58
CA CYS A 607 30.67 31.46 -19.69
C CYS A 607 32.12 31.38 -20.17
N ASN A 608 32.87 32.46 -19.95
CA ASN A 608 34.30 32.52 -20.18
C ASN A 608 35.05 31.62 -19.18
N ASN A 609 36.31 31.28 -19.47
CA ASN A 609 37.14 30.46 -18.58
C ASN A 609 37.12 31.01 -17.14
N ASN A 610 36.98 30.09 -16.19
CA ASN A 610 36.86 30.35 -14.76
C ASN A 610 35.52 30.97 -14.30
N TYR A 611 34.51 31.09 -15.15
CA TYR A 611 33.17 31.52 -14.78
C TYR A 611 32.13 30.44 -15.05
N SER A 612 31.06 30.42 -14.25
CA SER A 612 30.02 29.38 -14.28
C SER A 612 28.69 29.92 -13.73
N GLY A 613 27.66 29.07 -13.77
CA GLY A 613 26.29 29.45 -13.40
C GLY A 613 25.50 30.01 -14.58
N PHE A 614 24.20 30.18 -14.39
CA PHE A 614 23.25 30.50 -15.47
C PHE A 614 23.46 31.88 -16.11
N ASP A 615 24.10 32.81 -15.39
CA ASP A 615 24.43 34.17 -15.83
C ASP A 615 25.93 34.47 -15.77
N CYS A 616 26.79 33.46 -15.61
CA CYS A 616 28.25 33.61 -15.48
C CYS A 616 28.71 34.52 -14.33
N SER A 617 27.88 34.73 -13.30
CA SER A 617 28.25 35.55 -12.14
C SER A 617 29.14 34.83 -11.12
N ALA A 618 29.26 33.51 -11.18
CA ALA A 618 30.05 32.73 -10.23
C ALA A 618 31.42 32.33 -10.78
N TYR A 619 32.42 32.28 -9.90
CA TYR A 619 33.79 31.89 -10.24
C TYR A 619 33.97 30.39 -10.04
N SER A 620 34.60 29.70 -10.98
CA SER A 620 34.87 28.26 -10.92
C SER A 620 36.10 27.93 -11.78
N PRO A 621 37.32 27.93 -11.21
CA PRO A 621 38.53 27.72 -11.98
C PRO A 621 38.63 26.29 -12.50
N GLU A 622 39.07 26.14 -13.76
CA GLU A 622 39.22 24.83 -14.42
C GLU A 622 40.22 23.94 -13.64
N GLU A 623 39.86 22.66 -13.45
CA GLU A 623 40.74 21.68 -12.81
C GLU A 623 41.87 21.28 -13.78
N GLU A 624 43.11 21.69 -13.50
CA GLU A 624 44.27 20.95 -14.00
C GLU A 624 44.28 19.53 -13.41
N GLU A 625 44.73 18.55 -14.21
CA GLU A 625 44.74 17.12 -13.87
C GLU A 625 45.43 16.82 -12.53
N GLU A 626 44.94 15.79 -11.85
CA GLU A 626 45.34 15.36 -10.51
C GLU A 626 46.87 15.20 -10.36
N ASP A 627 47.50 16.09 -9.59
CA ASP A 627 48.70 15.76 -8.83
C ASP A 627 48.37 15.70 -7.34
N SER A 628 48.92 14.67 -6.69
CA SER A 628 48.58 14.19 -5.35
C SER A 628 49.23 15.04 -4.25
N SER A 629 49.06 16.36 -4.31
CA SER A 629 49.47 17.27 -3.24
C SER A 629 48.36 18.26 -2.90
N SER A 630 48.05 18.38 -1.61
CA SER A 630 47.08 19.34 -1.07
C SER A 630 47.57 20.76 -1.31
N ASN A 631 47.22 21.33 -2.47
CA ASN A 631 47.57 22.70 -2.83
C ASN A 631 46.56 23.68 -2.20
N PRO A 632 46.96 24.60 -1.30
CA PRO A 632 46.05 25.50 -0.57
C PRO A 632 45.39 26.60 -1.42
N ASN A 633 45.66 26.65 -2.73
CA ASN A 633 45.12 27.68 -3.62
C ASN A 633 43.85 27.27 -4.39
N LYS A 634 43.34 26.05 -4.19
CA LYS A 634 42.16 25.56 -4.91
C LYS A 634 40.86 25.91 -4.18
N PRO A 635 39.81 26.39 -4.86
CA PRO A 635 38.53 26.62 -4.22
C PRO A 635 37.94 25.32 -3.66
N PRO A 636 37.17 25.43 -2.58
CA PRO A 636 36.61 24.29 -1.87
C PRO A 636 35.59 23.56 -2.72
N LYS A 637 35.75 22.24 -2.73
CA LYS A 637 34.82 21.33 -3.42
C LYS A 637 33.53 21.20 -2.62
N SER A 638 32.40 21.21 -3.31
CA SER A 638 31.11 20.86 -2.72
C SER A 638 31.04 19.36 -2.45
N THR A 639 30.43 19.00 -1.32
CA THR A 639 30.04 17.61 -1.03
C THR A 639 28.54 17.55 -0.84
N ASN A 640 27.92 16.65 -1.60
CA ASN A 640 26.49 16.42 -1.57
C ASN A 640 26.21 15.25 -0.64
N THR A 641 25.22 15.40 0.23
CA THR A 641 24.71 14.31 1.06
C THR A 641 23.20 14.28 0.96
N VAL A 642 22.64 13.11 0.74
CA VAL A 642 21.19 12.89 0.71
C VAL A 642 20.80 12.06 1.93
N ASP A 643 19.92 12.59 2.75
CA ASP A 643 19.39 11.90 3.92
C ASP A 643 18.33 10.87 3.49
N SER A 644 18.65 9.59 3.70
CA SER A 644 17.76 8.46 3.41
C SER A 644 16.47 8.45 4.25
N SER A 645 16.39 9.22 5.35
CA SER A 645 15.21 9.25 6.22
C SER A 645 14.22 10.38 5.90
N SER A 646 14.70 11.49 5.33
CA SER A 646 13.90 12.71 5.16
C SER A 646 13.84 13.22 3.72
N SER A 647 14.56 12.59 2.78
CA SER A 647 14.84 13.11 1.43
C SER A 647 15.52 14.48 1.40
N ALA A 648 16.04 14.96 2.55
CA ALA A 648 16.74 16.21 2.62
C ALA A 648 18.08 16.11 1.88
N ILE A 649 18.37 17.13 1.09
CA ILE A 649 19.63 17.25 0.37
C ILE A 649 20.44 18.33 1.08
N SER A 650 21.64 17.99 1.54
CA SER A 650 22.59 18.98 2.05
C SER A 650 23.76 19.10 1.08
N ILE A 651 23.98 20.30 0.58
CA ILE A 651 25.12 20.66 -0.27
C ILE A 651 26.08 21.47 0.59
N ASN A 652 27.16 20.82 1.01
CA ASN A 652 28.14 21.40 1.92
C ASN A 652 29.31 21.99 1.14
N ASN A 653 29.74 23.19 1.52
CA ASN A 653 30.95 23.82 1.02
C ASN A 653 31.65 24.55 2.18
N GLU A 654 32.72 23.95 2.71
CA GLU A 654 33.42 24.37 3.93
C GLU A 654 32.48 24.52 5.14
N GLN A 655 32.29 25.76 5.61
CA GLN A 655 31.47 26.12 6.77
C GLN A 655 30.03 26.45 6.40
N THR A 656 29.61 26.26 5.14
CA THR A 656 28.25 26.60 4.69
C THR A 656 27.56 25.34 4.20
N SER A 657 26.37 25.06 4.71
CA SER A 657 25.50 23.98 4.24
C SER A 657 24.22 24.57 3.67
N TYR A 658 23.95 24.27 2.41
CA TYR A 658 22.66 24.55 1.79
C TYR A 658 21.78 23.32 1.88
N ASN A 659 20.61 23.42 2.51
CA ASN A 659 19.67 22.32 2.59
C ASN A 659 18.50 22.56 1.63
N LEU A 660 18.07 21.51 0.92
CA LEU A 660 16.90 21.51 0.06
C LEU A 660 15.94 20.41 0.52
N LEU A 661 14.66 20.75 0.62
CA LEU A 661 13.64 19.81 1.05
C LEU A 661 12.31 20.06 0.34
N ILE A 662 11.67 18.98 -0.13
CA ILE A 662 10.31 19.03 -0.65
C ILE A 662 9.36 18.94 0.55
N VAL A 663 8.67 20.03 0.86
CA VAL A 663 7.95 20.16 2.14
C VAL A 663 6.47 19.85 2.04
N LYS A 664 5.78 20.34 1.00
CA LYS A 664 4.31 20.24 0.89
C LYS A 664 3.84 20.09 -0.55
N LEU A 665 2.72 19.39 -0.71
CA LEU A 665 1.88 19.44 -1.91
C LEU A 665 0.49 19.95 -1.52
N LEU A 666 0.06 21.03 -2.17
CA LEU A 666 -1.23 21.68 -1.94
C LEU A 666 -2.14 21.50 -3.14
N GLU A 667 -3.40 21.17 -2.91
CA GLU A 667 -4.47 21.34 -3.88
C GLU A 667 -5.08 22.72 -3.66
N ILE A 668 -5.00 23.61 -4.64
CA ILE A 668 -5.41 25.01 -4.56
C ILE A 668 -6.70 25.22 -5.37
N ASP A 669 -7.70 25.85 -4.75
CA ASP A 669 -8.97 26.19 -5.40
C ASP A 669 -8.85 27.40 -6.36
N ILE A 670 -9.94 27.72 -7.06
CA ILE A 670 -10.00 28.84 -8.01
C ILE A 670 -9.79 30.22 -7.38
N TYR A 671 -9.93 30.33 -6.06
CA TYR A 671 -9.73 31.56 -5.30
C TYR A 671 -8.30 31.68 -4.76
N GLY A 672 -7.47 30.66 -4.95
CA GLY A 672 -6.09 30.62 -4.46
C GLY A 672 -5.95 30.07 -3.04
N ASN A 673 -7.01 29.47 -2.47
CA ASN A 673 -6.96 28.89 -1.13
C ASN A 673 -6.65 27.39 -1.18
N PRO A 674 -5.96 26.83 -0.16
CA PRO A 674 -5.71 25.39 -0.08
C PRO A 674 -6.99 24.60 0.22
N ALA A 675 -7.41 23.76 -0.73
CA ALA A 675 -8.47 22.76 -0.61
C ALA A 675 -7.97 21.46 0.05
N LYS A 676 -6.74 21.03 -0.27
CA LYS A 676 -6.04 19.93 0.42
C LYS A 676 -4.58 20.28 0.68
N THR A 677 -4.03 19.72 1.75
CA THR A 677 -2.61 19.85 2.10
C THR A 677 -2.03 18.50 2.44
N TYR A 678 -0.94 18.13 1.77
CA TYR A 678 -0.12 16.97 2.08
C TYR A 678 1.23 17.45 2.60
N GLU A 679 1.51 17.14 3.87
CA GLU A 679 2.84 17.33 4.46
C GLU A 679 3.76 16.20 3.96
N LEU A 680 4.84 16.56 3.27
CA LEU A 680 5.77 15.61 2.65
C LEU A 680 7.02 15.41 3.51
N LYS A 681 7.38 16.42 4.30
CA LYS A 681 8.47 16.35 5.28
C LYS A 681 8.33 15.12 6.19
N ASP A 682 9.44 14.43 6.42
CA ASP A 682 9.58 13.25 7.32
C ASP A 682 8.73 12.01 6.95
N ASN A 683 8.04 12.02 5.81
CA ASN A 683 7.14 10.93 5.39
C ASN A 683 7.64 10.14 4.17
N TRP A 684 8.82 10.49 3.66
CA TRP A 684 9.45 9.82 2.53
C TRP A 684 9.96 8.43 2.90
N LYS A 685 9.71 7.45 2.04
CA LYS A 685 10.33 6.12 2.13
C LYS A 685 11.41 6.00 1.09
N TYR A 686 12.65 5.83 1.55
CA TYR A 686 13.78 5.59 0.69
C TYR A 686 13.67 4.22 0.00
N ASP A 687 13.79 4.24 -1.31
CA ASP A 687 13.79 3.07 -2.19
C ASP A 687 15.21 2.94 -2.78
N PRO A 688 16.08 2.12 -2.16
CA PRO A 688 17.48 2.05 -2.56
C PRO A 688 17.62 1.42 -3.95
N ASP A 689 18.10 2.20 -4.91
CA ASP A 689 18.61 1.65 -6.16
C ASP A 689 19.97 0.99 -5.88
N HIS A 690 19.98 -0.34 -5.76
CA HIS A 690 21.19 -1.13 -5.47
C HIS A 690 22.23 -1.12 -6.60
N SER A 691 21.94 -0.49 -7.74
CA SER A 691 22.81 -0.51 -8.93
C SER A 691 23.68 0.75 -9.10
N ASN A 692 23.29 1.92 -8.57
CA ASN A 692 23.99 3.17 -8.85
C ASN A 692 24.03 4.13 -7.65
N LYS A 693 25.23 4.44 -7.16
CA LYS A 693 25.46 5.34 -6.00
C LYS A 693 25.14 6.82 -6.26
N THR A 694 24.72 7.19 -7.47
CA THR A 694 24.44 8.58 -7.85
C THR A 694 22.95 8.90 -7.93
N PHE A 695 22.06 7.91 -7.77
CA PHE A 695 20.62 8.07 -7.81
C PHE A 695 20.00 7.68 -6.47
N TYR A 696 19.11 8.52 -5.97
CA TYR A 696 18.37 8.29 -4.74
C TYR A 696 16.88 8.44 -5.03
N GLN A 697 16.09 7.41 -4.73
CA GLN A 697 14.65 7.43 -4.97
C GLN A 697 13.90 7.41 -3.65
N PHE A 698 12.87 8.25 -3.57
CA PHE A 698 12.01 8.39 -2.40
C PHE A 698 10.55 8.32 -2.85
N ASN A 699 9.75 7.53 -2.16
CA ASN A 699 8.35 7.33 -2.48
C ASN A 699 7.50 7.66 -1.25
N GLN A 700 6.39 8.37 -1.44
CA GLN A 700 5.39 8.61 -0.41
C GLN A 700 3.99 8.35 -0.97
N LYS A 701 3.18 7.58 -0.23
CA LYS A 701 1.76 7.39 -0.55
C LYS A 701 0.96 8.54 0.04
N LEU A 702 0.16 9.21 -0.79
CA LEU A 702 -0.67 10.34 -0.37
C LEU A 702 -2.05 9.82 0.07
N ASN A 703 -2.13 9.28 1.29
CA ASN A 703 -3.39 8.77 1.84
C ASN A 703 -4.33 9.93 2.21
N ASN A 704 -5.58 9.85 1.77
CA ASN A 704 -6.65 10.74 2.22
C ASN A 704 -7.41 10.08 3.38
N LEU A 705 -7.64 10.81 4.48
CA LEU A 705 -8.46 10.35 5.62
C LEU A 705 -9.89 9.95 5.21
N ASN A 706 -10.38 10.46 4.07
CA ASN A 706 -11.75 10.26 3.59
C ASN A 706 -11.89 9.21 2.48
N ASN A 707 -10.79 8.62 1.99
CA ASN A 707 -10.84 7.57 0.96
C ASN A 707 -9.59 6.64 1.02
N PRO A 708 -9.64 5.56 1.81
CA PRO A 708 -8.50 4.65 2.03
C PRO A 708 -8.11 3.83 0.78
N ASP A 709 -8.94 3.83 -0.27
CA ASP A 709 -8.71 3.09 -1.52
C ASP A 709 -7.88 3.86 -2.57
N ASN A 710 -7.50 5.13 -2.29
CA ASN A 710 -6.80 5.94 -3.27
C ASN A 710 -5.31 5.55 -3.38
N ASN A 711 -4.89 5.12 -4.58
CA ASN A 711 -3.51 4.76 -4.91
C ASN A 711 -2.75 5.96 -5.50
N THR A 712 -2.74 7.10 -4.81
CA THR A 712 -1.96 8.28 -5.23
C THR A 712 -0.57 8.24 -4.60
N TRP A 713 0.46 8.46 -5.41
CA TRP A 713 1.86 8.44 -4.98
C TRP A 713 2.60 9.66 -5.46
N ILE A 714 3.53 10.14 -4.65
CA ILE A 714 4.56 11.09 -5.07
C ILE A 714 5.92 10.42 -4.94
N LYS A 715 6.73 10.57 -5.97
CA LYS A 715 8.09 10.03 -6.08
C LYS A 715 9.06 11.18 -6.30
N SER A 716 10.18 11.18 -5.58
CA SER A 716 11.30 12.09 -5.78
C SER A 716 12.53 11.28 -6.17
N THR A 717 13.19 11.68 -7.25
CA THR A 717 14.44 11.08 -7.75
C THR A 717 15.51 12.14 -7.72
N ILE A 718 16.57 11.91 -6.96
CA ILE A 718 17.69 12.81 -6.81
C ILE A 718 18.89 12.20 -7.53
N GLU A 719 19.46 12.92 -8.49
CA GLU A 719 20.63 12.50 -9.26
C GLU A 719 21.81 13.44 -9.00
N GLU A 720 22.95 12.88 -8.59
CA GLU A 720 24.22 13.59 -8.54
C GLU A 720 24.93 13.58 -9.90
N ILE A 721 25.11 14.76 -10.48
CA ILE A 721 25.69 14.89 -11.82
C ILE A 721 27.21 14.75 -11.76
N LYS A 722 27.76 13.67 -12.34
CA LYS A 722 29.22 13.42 -12.34
C LYS A 722 29.98 14.07 -13.50
N LYS A 723 29.29 14.44 -14.57
CA LYS A 723 29.86 15.06 -15.77
C LYS A 723 28.87 16.04 -16.37
N ASN A 724 29.40 17.13 -16.95
CA ASN A 724 28.58 18.09 -17.69
C ASN A 724 27.82 17.36 -18.81
N ARG A 725 26.51 17.61 -18.92
CA ARG A 725 25.69 17.08 -20.01
C ARG A 725 24.55 18.04 -20.37
N ILE A 726 24.18 18.07 -21.63
CA ILE A 726 22.94 18.73 -22.07
C ILE A 726 21.78 17.79 -21.75
N GLN A 727 20.80 18.30 -21.02
CA GLN A 727 19.56 17.62 -20.69
C GLN A 727 18.43 18.25 -21.49
N GLU A 728 17.52 17.41 -21.98
CA GLU A 728 16.27 17.84 -22.57
C GLU A 728 15.11 17.44 -21.66
N PHE A 729 14.20 18.37 -21.40
CA PHE A 729 12.99 18.13 -20.62
C PHE A 729 11.84 19.03 -21.12
N ALA A 730 10.68 18.42 -21.38
CA ALA A 730 9.49 19.12 -21.85
C ALA A 730 9.74 20.09 -23.03
N GLY A 731 10.64 19.71 -23.96
CA GLY A 731 11.01 20.52 -25.13
C GLY A 731 12.04 21.63 -24.87
N ASN A 732 12.54 21.76 -23.64
CA ASN A 732 13.61 22.70 -23.28
C ASN A 732 14.94 21.97 -23.12
N GLN A 733 16.00 22.52 -23.70
CA GLN A 733 17.37 22.02 -23.54
C GLN A 733 18.16 22.92 -22.58
N PHE A 734 18.92 22.31 -21.69
CA PHE A 734 19.71 23.03 -20.70
C PHE A 734 20.96 22.24 -20.27
N LEU A 735 21.97 22.96 -19.78
CA LEU A 735 23.20 22.35 -19.27
C LEU A 735 23.02 21.91 -17.81
N LEU A 736 23.35 20.66 -17.52
CA LEU A 736 23.60 20.15 -16.18
C LEU A 736 25.11 20.14 -15.94
N GLU A 737 25.56 20.84 -14.91
CA GLU A 737 26.98 20.96 -14.56
C GLU A 737 27.42 19.81 -13.64
N LYS A 738 28.69 19.40 -13.74
CA LYS A 738 29.32 18.44 -12.81
C LYS A 738 29.19 18.96 -11.36
N ASN A 739 28.92 18.04 -10.44
CA ASN A 739 28.65 18.26 -9.01
C ASN A 739 27.32 18.98 -8.70
N SER A 740 26.48 19.26 -9.69
CA SER A 740 25.10 19.68 -9.46
C SER A 740 24.20 18.51 -9.04
N ILE A 741 23.02 18.84 -8.54
CA ILE A 741 21.98 17.90 -8.13
C ILE A 741 20.74 18.16 -8.97
N LYS A 742 20.26 17.12 -9.64
CA LYS A 742 18.99 17.14 -10.36
C LYS A 742 17.92 16.47 -9.52
N VAL A 743 16.75 17.10 -9.42
CA VAL A 743 15.63 16.57 -8.64
C VAL A 743 14.45 16.38 -9.59
N SER A 744 14.03 15.15 -9.80
CA SER A 744 12.85 14.81 -10.60
C SER A 744 11.71 14.36 -9.70
N ILE A 745 10.56 15.02 -9.79
CA ILE A 745 9.40 14.78 -8.93
C ILE A 745 8.26 14.29 -9.81
N GLU A 746 7.72 13.14 -9.45
CA GLU A 746 6.69 12.45 -10.20
C GLU A 746 5.47 12.20 -9.31
N LEU A 747 4.33 12.72 -9.73
CA LEU A 747 3.05 12.48 -9.09
C LEU A 747 2.27 11.48 -9.93
N PHE A 748 1.75 10.43 -9.31
CA PHE A 748 1.03 9.36 -9.97
C PHE A 748 -0.40 9.23 -9.47
N ASN A 749 -1.34 9.07 -10.41
CA ASN A 749 -2.73 8.78 -10.15
C ASN A 749 -3.36 9.77 -9.14
N TYR A 750 -3.07 11.06 -9.31
CA TYR A 750 -3.64 12.11 -8.49
C TYR A 750 -5.11 12.36 -8.86
N THR A 751 -5.95 12.54 -7.84
CA THR A 751 -7.38 12.81 -7.99
C THR A 751 -7.73 14.09 -7.25
N PHE A 752 -8.21 15.07 -8.01
CA PHE A 752 -8.62 16.36 -7.49
C PHE A 752 -9.98 16.26 -6.81
N ASP A 753 -10.20 17.06 -5.76
CA ASP A 753 -11.54 17.24 -5.17
C ASP A 753 -12.46 18.01 -6.12
N ASN A 754 -11.89 18.88 -6.95
CA ASN A 754 -12.63 19.66 -7.93
C ASN A 754 -11.77 19.88 -9.18
N ASN A 755 -12.37 19.74 -10.37
CA ASN A 755 -11.69 19.85 -11.66
C ASN A 755 -11.23 21.28 -12.00
N LEU A 756 -11.66 22.26 -11.21
CA LEU A 756 -11.17 23.64 -11.26
C LEU A 756 -9.96 23.88 -10.34
N ASN A 757 -9.65 22.94 -9.46
CA ASN A 757 -8.50 23.03 -8.57
C ASN A 757 -7.20 22.78 -9.35
N THR A 758 -6.10 23.18 -8.73
CA THR A 758 -4.75 23.10 -9.28
C THR A 758 -3.80 22.61 -8.19
N LEU A 759 -2.56 22.26 -8.55
CA LEU A 759 -1.57 21.83 -7.57
C LEU A 759 -0.51 22.90 -7.36
N GLN A 760 -0.04 23.06 -6.12
CA GLN A 760 1.17 23.79 -5.81
C GLN A 760 2.13 22.89 -5.03
N LEU A 761 3.32 22.69 -5.57
CA LEU A 761 4.41 21.98 -4.89
C LEU A 761 5.34 22.99 -4.23
N GLN A 762 5.66 22.81 -2.96
CA GLN A 762 6.54 23.70 -2.21
C GLN A 762 7.88 23.04 -1.91
N ILE A 763 8.96 23.74 -2.25
CA ILE A 763 10.34 23.34 -2.01
C ILE A 763 10.98 24.39 -1.10
N GLU A 764 11.50 23.96 0.04
CA GLU A 764 12.23 24.77 0.99
C GLU A 764 13.74 24.69 0.71
N SER A 765 14.40 25.85 0.70
CA SER A 765 15.85 26.00 0.68
C SER A 765 16.28 26.74 1.93
N SER A 766 17.18 26.17 2.74
CA SER A 766 17.73 26.80 3.95
C SER A 766 19.25 26.82 3.95
N VAL A 767 19.83 27.71 4.75
CA VAL A 767 21.29 27.89 4.86
C VAL A 767 21.73 27.78 6.30
N ASP A 768 22.62 26.82 6.57
CA ASP A 768 23.24 26.61 7.87
C ASP A 768 24.74 26.90 7.84
N VAL A 769 25.30 27.24 9.01
CA VAL A 769 26.75 27.40 9.21
C VAL A 769 27.29 26.20 9.99
N LEU A 770 28.17 25.42 9.34
CA LEU A 770 28.89 24.30 9.96
C LEU A 770 30.02 24.86 10.84
N LYS A 771 30.52 24.06 11.81
CA LYS A 771 31.52 24.49 12.82
C LYS A 771 32.63 25.35 12.21
N ASP A 772 32.89 26.48 12.88
CA ASP A 772 33.77 27.56 12.41
C ASP A 772 35.17 27.04 12.03
N HIS A 773 35.52 27.13 10.75
CA HIS A 773 36.88 26.82 10.31
C HIS A 773 37.77 28.03 10.59
N GLN A 774 38.73 27.89 11.52
CA GLN A 774 39.62 28.96 12.01
C GLN A 774 40.60 29.56 10.96
N GLY A 775 40.31 29.48 9.66
CA GLY A 775 41.16 29.99 8.57
C GLY A 775 40.45 30.70 7.41
N ASN A 776 39.12 30.89 7.47
CA ASN A 776 38.32 31.36 6.32
C ASN A 776 37.52 32.66 6.56
N GLN A 777 37.89 33.44 7.57
CA GLN A 777 37.13 34.61 8.02
C GLN A 777 36.96 35.71 6.95
N CYS A 778 37.87 35.77 5.98
CA CYS A 778 37.84 36.78 4.90
C CYS A 778 36.74 36.54 3.87
N ASN A 779 36.11 35.36 3.88
CA ASN A 779 35.02 35.00 2.97
C ASN A 779 33.64 35.07 3.65
N ASN A 780 33.57 35.41 4.95
CA ASN A 780 32.32 35.53 5.69
C ASN A 780 31.48 36.69 5.14
N ALA A 781 30.28 36.36 4.66
CA ALA A 781 29.35 37.30 4.06
C ALA A 781 27.93 36.94 4.51
N THR A 782 27.09 37.95 4.75
CA THR A 782 25.68 37.78 5.12
C THR A 782 24.88 37.09 4.03
N THR A 783 23.79 36.42 4.40
CA THR A 783 22.88 35.79 3.44
C THR A 783 22.30 36.85 2.52
N SER A 784 22.39 36.68 1.20
CA SER A 784 21.66 37.50 0.22
C SER A 784 20.95 36.60 -0.78
N VAL A 785 19.74 37.00 -1.17
CA VAL A 785 18.93 36.28 -2.15
C VAL A 785 18.71 37.23 -3.32
N SER A 786 19.06 36.76 -4.52
CA SER A 786 18.81 37.47 -5.77
C SER A 786 17.99 36.58 -6.70
N GLU A 787 17.03 37.21 -7.37
CA GLU A 787 16.09 36.57 -8.28
C GLU A 787 16.39 37.07 -9.68
N SER A 788 16.36 36.19 -10.67
CA SER A 788 16.37 36.62 -12.07
C SER A 788 15.20 36.02 -12.81
N ASN A 789 14.38 36.91 -13.34
CA ASN A 789 13.16 36.59 -14.09
C ASN A 789 13.46 36.85 -15.57
N LEU A 790 13.35 35.83 -16.41
CA LEU A 790 13.40 36.01 -17.87
C LEU A 790 12.06 36.52 -18.44
N SER A 791 11.00 36.49 -17.63
CA SER A 791 9.65 36.99 -17.95
C SER A 791 8.99 37.57 -16.70
N GLU A 792 8.16 38.60 -16.84
CA GLU A 792 7.58 39.40 -15.75
C GLU A 792 6.79 38.61 -14.67
N SER A 793 6.50 37.32 -14.88
CA SER A 793 5.63 36.50 -14.03
C SER A 793 6.20 35.17 -13.55
N ASN A 794 7.45 34.81 -13.86
CA ASN A 794 8.03 33.50 -13.49
C ASN A 794 9.45 33.59 -12.94
N LEU A 795 9.70 32.90 -11.81
CA LEU A 795 11.02 32.71 -11.22
C LEU A 795 11.77 31.56 -11.91
N ASN A 796 12.65 31.88 -12.86
CA ASN A 796 13.42 30.85 -13.59
C ASN A 796 14.67 30.43 -12.84
N TYR A 797 15.31 31.39 -12.17
CA TYR A 797 16.56 31.16 -11.44
C TYR A 797 16.53 31.85 -10.09
N LEU A 798 17.02 31.12 -9.10
CA LEU A 798 17.21 31.55 -7.74
C LEU A 798 18.70 31.52 -7.42
N LYS A 799 19.23 32.62 -6.88
CA LYS A 799 20.60 32.73 -6.41
C LYS A 799 20.60 33.07 -4.92
N ILE A 800 21.08 32.14 -4.08
CA ILE A 800 21.28 32.35 -2.64
C ILE A 800 22.77 32.40 -2.36
N THR A 801 23.27 33.50 -1.79
CA THR A 801 24.67 33.68 -1.43
C THR A 801 24.85 33.72 0.09
N LYS A 802 25.82 32.98 0.61
CA LYS A 802 26.28 32.99 2.02
C LYS A 802 27.76 32.66 2.08
N ASN A 803 28.53 33.39 2.88
CA ASN A 803 29.97 33.15 3.06
C ASN A 803 30.76 32.99 1.74
N SER A 804 30.44 33.84 0.74
CA SER A 804 31.01 33.79 -0.60
C SER A 804 30.80 32.44 -1.33
N LYS A 805 29.79 31.66 -0.93
CA LYS A 805 29.27 30.49 -1.64
C LYS A 805 27.92 30.85 -2.22
N VAL A 806 27.61 30.32 -3.41
CA VAL A 806 26.38 30.61 -4.14
C VAL A 806 25.67 29.31 -4.44
N LEU A 807 24.44 29.16 -3.95
CA LEU A 807 23.50 28.16 -4.42
C LEU A 807 22.69 28.74 -5.57
N PHE A 808 22.75 28.07 -6.71
CA PHE A 808 21.88 28.29 -7.85
C PHE A 808 20.78 27.24 -7.88
N GLY A 809 19.53 27.68 -7.92
CA GLY A 809 18.39 26.84 -8.26
C GLY A 809 17.84 27.26 -9.61
N ARG A 810 17.56 26.29 -10.50
CA ARG A 810 16.84 26.50 -11.75
C ARG A 810 15.52 25.77 -11.70
N PHE A 811 14.45 26.51 -11.95
CA PHE A 811 13.11 25.98 -12.08
C PHE A 811 12.73 26.03 -13.56
N ILE A 812 12.56 24.86 -14.17
CA ILE A 812 12.06 24.78 -15.54
C ILE A 812 10.58 25.14 -15.50
N ASN A 813 10.19 26.21 -16.20
CA ASN A 813 8.78 26.62 -16.33
C ASN A 813 7.99 25.70 -17.27
N SER A 814 8.30 24.41 -17.28
CA SER A 814 7.64 23.41 -18.09
C SER A 814 7.70 22.08 -17.36
N ILE A 815 6.61 21.32 -17.47
CA ILE A 815 6.46 19.98 -16.90
C ILE A 815 5.87 19.05 -17.96
N LEU A 816 5.88 17.74 -17.68
CA LEU A 816 5.03 16.81 -18.41
C LEU A 816 3.75 16.56 -17.62
N SER A 817 2.64 17.07 -18.13
CA SER A 817 1.28 16.82 -17.64
C SER A 817 0.67 15.69 -18.46
N ASP A 818 0.43 14.55 -17.83
CA ASP A 818 -0.08 13.33 -18.47
C ASP A 818 0.74 12.94 -19.73
N GLY A 819 2.06 13.10 -19.62
CA GLY A 819 3.02 12.82 -20.70
C GLY A 819 3.18 13.93 -21.74
N ARG A 820 2.49 15.06 -21.60
CA ARG A 820 2.55 16.19 -22.56
C ARG A 820 3.22 17.41 -21.95
N ALA A 821 4.13 18.03 -22.70
CA ALA A 821 4.78 19.25 -22.28
C ALA A 821 3.76 20.39 -22.11
N THR A 822 3.84 21.09 -20.99
CA THR A 822 3.03 22.27 -20.68
C THR A 822 3.79 23.18 -19.73
N PHE A 823 3.44 24.46 -19.66
CA PHE A 823 4.12 25.40 -18.80
C PHE A 823 3.61 25.36 -17.36
N ILE A 824 4.46 25.83 -16.43
CA ILE A 824 4.11 26.09 -15.03
C ILE A 824 4.57 27.50 -14.65
N THR A 825 4.05 28.02 -13.55
CA THR A 825 4.54 29.26 -12.94
C THR A 825 5.21 28.95 -11.62
N SER A 826 6.24 29.70 -11.27
CA SER A 826 7.01 29.56 -10.02
C SER A 826 7.12 30.91 -9.31
N GLY A 827 7.12 30.89 -7.98
CA GLY A 827 7.25 32.09 -7.18
C GLY A 827 7.65 31.82 -5.73
N ILE A 828 8.07 32.86 -5.03
CA ILE A 828 8.41 32.78 -3.61
C ILE A 828 7.11 32.82 -2.81
N VAL A 829 6.91 31.80 -1.97
CA VAL A 829 5.76 31.69 -1.07
C VAL A 829 6.08 32.31 0.28
N GLU A 830 7.26 32.01 0.82
CA GLU A 830 7.70 32.48 2.13
C GLU A 830 9.20 32.79 2.11
N ARG A 831 9.60 33.82 2.86
CA ARG A 831 11.00 34.21 3.04
C ARG A 831 11.26 34.52 4.51
N ASN A 832 12.22 33.79 5.08
CA ASN A 832 12.80 34.02 6.40
C ASN A 832 14.27 34.45 6.27
N ASN A 833 14.94 34.76 7.38
CA ASN A 833 16.33 35.25 7.35
C ASN A 833 17.32 34.24 6.74
N ASP A 834 17.10 32.95 6.99
CA ASP A 834 18.00 31.86 6.58
C ASP A 834 17.27 30.73 5.83
N SER A 835 15.98 30.88 5.52
CA SER A 835 15.22 29.93 4.68
C SER A 835 14.27 30.62 3.71
N LEU A 836 13.97 29.93 2.61
CA LEU A 836 13.11 30.38 1.52
C LEU A 836 12.24 29.21 1.04
N ILE A 837 10.95 29.46 0.81
CA ILE A 837 10.04 28.48 0.20
C ILE A 837 9.65 28.96 -1.19
N VAL A 838 9.94 28.13 -2.20
CA VAL A 838 9.52 28.33 -3.59
C VAL A 838 8.32 27.43 -3.88
N GLY A 839 7.24 28.02 -4.38
CA GLY A 839 6.04 27.34 -4.84
C GLY A 839 6.05 27.17 -6.36
N LEU A 840 5.82 25.95 -6.82
CA LEU A 840 5.63 25.60 -8.22
C LEU A 840 4.14 25.34 -8.47
N ASN A 841 3.47 26.21 -9.21
CA ASN A 841 2.05 26.09 -9.54
C ASN A 841 1.88 25.22 -10.80
N LEU A 842 1.36 24.02 -10.60
CA LEU A 842 1.18 23.01 -11.62
C LEU A 842 -0.23 23.12 -12.25
N PRO A 843 -0.40 22.73 -13.53
CA PRO A 843 -1.70 22.50 -14.12
C PRO A 843 -2.41 21.29 -13.50
N HIS A 844 -3.66 21.08 -13.92
CA HIS A 844 -4.41 19.89 -13.58
C HIS A 844 -3.80 18.69 -14.31
N CYS A 845 -3.22 17.75 -13.57
CA CYS A 845 -2.57 16.56 -14.13
C CYS A 845 -2.83 15.36 -13.22
N SER A 846 -3.18 14.22 -13.81
CA SER A 846 -3.31 12.96 -13.08
C SER A 846 -1.94 12.34 -12.85
N ASN A 847 -1.06 12.46 -13.85
CA ASN A 847 0.35 12.14 -13.74
C ASN A 847 1.19 13.37 -14.09
N CYS A 848 2.04 13.82 -13.17
CA CYS A 848 2.83 15.04 -13.33
C CYS A 848 4.30 14.71 -13.16
N LEU A 849 5.15 15.03 -14.13
CA LEU A 849 6.60 14.94 -13.99
C LEU A 849 7.20 16.34 -14.03
N ILE A 850 8.02 16.65 -13.02
CA ILE A 850 8.64 17.95 -12.77
C ILE A 850 10.14 17.71 -12.61
N ASP A 851 11.00 18.57 -13.15
CA ASP A 851 12.45 18.32 -13.18
C ASP A 851 13.30 19.56 -12.83
N PRO A 852 13.17 20.14 -11.61
CA PRO A 852 14.06 21.20 -11.16
C PRO A 852 15.51 20.71 -10.95
N ASP A 853 16.46 21.64 -11.00
CA ASP A 853 17.86 21.35 -10.71
C ASP A 853 18.54 22.45 -9.87
N PHE A 854 19.59 22.06 -9.15
CA PHE A 854 20.30 22.90 -8.20
C PHE A 854 21.82 22.67 -8.30
N SER A 855 22.62 23.74 -8.26
CA SER A 855 24.09 23.68 -8.23
C SER A 855 24.67 24.63 -7.19
N VAL A 856 25.83 24.29 -6.62
CA VAL A 856 26.57 25.19 -5.71
C VAL A 856 27.91 25.53 -6.31
N LEU A 857 28.19 26.83 -6.38
CA LEU A 857 29.42 27.42 -6.90
C LEU A 857 30.00 28.42 -5.89
N VAL A 858 31.21 28.92 -6.12
CA VAL A 858 31.80 29.99 -5.27
C VAL A 858 31.53 31.35 -5.89
N ASP A 859 31.27 32.36 -5.04
CA ASP A 859 31.09 33.72 -5.51
C ASP A 859 32.40 34.27 -6.07
N SER A 860 32.32 35.18 -7.05
CA SER A 860 33.48 35.89 -7.62
C SER A 860 34.35 36.60 -6.57
N SER A 861 33.79 36.98 -5.42
CA SER A 861 34.53 37.59 -4.32
C SER A 861 35.33 36.61 -3.46
N TYR A 862 35.24 35.30 -3.73
CA TYR A 862 35.90 34.26 -2.94
C TYR A 862 37.43 34.36 -3.03
N LYS A 863 38.08 34.38 -1.86
CA LYS A 863 39.54 34.39 -1.72
C LYS A 863 40.03 33.00 -1.30
N SER A 864 40.87 32.37 -2.13
CA SER A 864 41.45 31.04 -1.84
C SER A 864 42.42 31.03 -0.67
N THR A 865 43.03 32.18 -0.37
CA THR A 865 43.85 32.38 0.83
C THR A 865 43.38 33.62 1.56
N CYS A 866 42.97 33.45 2.82
CA CYS A 866 42.88 34.58 3.74
C CYS A 866 44.30 34.93 4.14
N GLY A 867 44.93 35.84 3.37
CA GLY A 867 46.23 36.35 3.73
C GLY A 867 46.22 36.84 5.18
N GLU A 868 47.26 36.53 5.95
CA GLU A 868 47.56 37.37 7.11
C GLU A 868 47.77 38.78 6.58
N ASP A 869 46.75 39.64 6.73
CA ASP A 869 46.89 41.08 6.58
C ASP A 869 47.71 41.64 7.76
N ASN A 870 48.91 41.11 7.95
CA ASN A 870 50.01 41.77 8.64
C ASN A 870 51.03 42.35 7.65
N LYS A 871 50.71 42.44 6.35
CA LYS A 871 51.32 43.47 5.49
C LYS A 871 50.47 44.72 5.56
N LYS A 872 50.62 45.45 6.67
CA LYS A 872 50.07 46.81 6.79
C LYS A 872 50.57 47.61 5.58
N SER A 873 49.70 47.97 4.63
CA SER A 873 50.05 48.78 3.44
C SER A 873 50.70 50.12 3.76
N TRP A 874 50.69 50.56 5.02
CA TRP A 874 51.44 51.71 5.49
C TRP A 874 52.95 51.45 5.64
N VAL A 875 53.42 50.20 5.78
CA VAL A 875 54.83 49.89 6.11
C VAL A 875 55.76 50.27 4.97
N LEU A 876 55.40 50.01 3.71
CA LEU A 876 56.27 50.36 2.59
C LEU A 876 56.39 51.88 2.39
N PRO A 877 55.29 52.68 2.39
CA PRO A 877 55.38 54.14 2.42
C PRO A 877 56.11 54.65 3.67
N VAL A 878 55.86 54.11 4.86
CA VAL A 878 56.43 54.64 6.12
C VAL A 878 57.90 54.27 6.30
N SER A 879 58.31 53.07 5.93
CA SER A 879 59.72 52.65 5.94
C SER A 879 60.56 53.37 4.89
N ILE A 880 59.97 53.96 3.86
CA ILE A 880 60.67 54.81 2.88
C ILE A 880 60.59 56.28 3.29
N VAL A 881 59.40 56.78 3.62
CA VAL A 881 59.14 58.20 3.89
C VAL A 881 59.73 58.63 5.23
N VAL A 882 59.67 57.82 6.29
CA VAL A 882 60.19 58.22 7.61
C VAL A 882 61.71 58.40 7.59
N PRO A 883 62.54 57.49 7.02
CA PRO A 883 63.97 57.73 6.88
C PRO A 883 64.29 58.92 5.96
N CYS A 884 63.55 59.10 4.86
CA CYS A 884 63.77 60.24 3.95
C CYS A 884 63.42 61.58 4.61
N VAL A 885 62.32 61.67 5.34
CA VAL A 885 61.92 62.87 6.08
C VAL A 885 62.87 63.12 7.26
N PHE A 886 63.31 62.08 7.97
CA PHE A 886 64.30 62.21 9.03
C PHE A 886 65.66 62.68 8.49
N ALA A 887 66.13 62.12 7.37
CA ALA A 887 67.37 62.56 6.73
C ALA A 887 67.26 64.00 6.21
N ALA A 888 66.16 64.37 5.55
CA ALA A 888 65.93 65.73 5.05
C ALA A 888 65.85 66.75 6.20
N SER A 889 65.11 66.42 7.28
CA SER A 889 65.01 67.28 8.46
C SER A 889 66.34 67.36 9.22
N ALA A 890 67.10 66.27 9.35
CA ALA A 890 68.45 66.29 9.91
C ALA A 890 69.43 67.13 9.07
N ILE A 891 69.33 67.10 7.73
CA ILE A 891 70.12 67.95 6.83
C ILE A 891 69.72 69.42 6.98
N ILE A 892 68.43 69.73 7.07
CA ILE A 892 67.94 71.10 7.24
C ILE A 892 68.33 71.66 8.62
N ILE A 893 68.13 70.89 9.69
CA ILE A 893 68.54 71.25 11.06
C ILE A 893 70.07 71.37 11.13
N GLY A 894 70.80 70.44 10.52
CA GLY A 894 72.25 70.46 10.42
C GLY A 894 72.76 71.69 9.66
N ALA A 895 72.14 72.06 8.54
CA ALA A 895 72.45 73.26 7.77
C ALA A 895 72.09 74.54 8.56
N PHE A 896 70.97 74.53 9.29
CA PHE A 896 70.55 75.65 10.14
C PHE A 896 71.49 75.84 11.33
N LEU A 897 71.86 74.77 12.04
CA LEU A 897 72.84 74.79 13.13
C LEU A 897 74.24 75.16 12.62
N TYR A 898 74.65 74.65 11.45
CA TYR A 898 75.89 75.04 10.80
C TYR A 898 75.89 76.53 10.44
N LYS A 899 74.79 77.07 9.91
CA LYS A 899 74.66 78.50 9.60
C LYS A 899 74.64 79.38 10.86
N ARG A 900 73.97 78.93 11.94
CA ARG A 900 73.85 79.64 13.22
C ARG A 900 75.12 79.61 14.07
N HIS A 901 75.93 78.55 13.94
CA HIS A 901 77.18 78.36 14.71
C HIS A 901 78.45 78.31 13.84
N ARG A 902 78.39 78.75 12.58
CA ARG A 902 79.48 78.73 11.60
C ARG A 902 80.80 79.27 12.15
N THR A 903 80.74 80.39 12.87
CA THR A 903 81.91 81.05 13.47
C THR A 903 82.50 80.24 14.63
N LYS A 904 81.68 79.54 15.43
CA LYS A 904 82.16 78.67 16.54
C LYS A 904 82.70 77.33 16.02
N ILE A 905 82.12 76.77 14.96
CA ILE A 905 82.57 75.50 14.35
C ILE A 905 83.89 75.69 13.59
N LEU A 906 84.08 76.82 12.88
CA LEU A 906 85.35 77.18 12.23
C LEU A 906 86.48 77.45 13.25
N LEU A 907 86.16 77.98 14.43
CA LEU A 907 87.12 78.14 15.52
C LEU A 907 87.49 76.81 16.21
N ALA A 908 86.59 75.83 16.26
CA ALA A 908 86.84 74.49 16.82
C ALA A 908 87.62 73.57 15.85
N THR A 909 87.38 73.66 14.54
CA THR A 909 88.09 72.87 13.51
C THR A 909 89.56 73.30 13.33
N ASN A 910 89.93 74.51 13.70
CA ASN A 910 91.33 74.96 13.77
C ASN A 910 92.05 74.54 15.07
N ARG A 911 91.37 73.94 16.06
CA ARG A 911 92.02 73.34 17.26
C ARG A 911 92.25 71.83 17.17
N TYR A 912 91.54 71.10 16.32
CA TYR A 912 91.65 69.63 16.22
C TYR A 912 92.39 69.10 14.97
N LYS A 913 92.80 69.98 14.05
CA LYS A 913 93.56 69.59 12.84
C LYS A 913 95.08 69.42 13.08
N PHE A 914 95.55 69.54 14.32
CA PHE A 914 96.98 69.42 14.68
C PHE A 914 97.37 68.15 15.47
N SER A 915 96.46 67.22 15.80
CA SER A 915 96.78 66.11 16.73
C SER A 915 96.53 64.68 16.23
N LEU A 916 96.13 64.43 14.98
CA LEU A 916 95.88 63.06 14.47
C LEU A 916 96.68 62.73 13.20
N LYS A 917 97.90 63.27 13.11
CA LYS A 917 98.93 62.86 12.14
C LYS A 917 99.97 61.89 12.73
N SER A 918 99.69 61.28 13.89
CA SER A 918 100.51 60.21 14.45
C SER A 918 99.62 59.09 14.98
N LEU A 919 99.45 58.04 14.18
CA LEU A 919 99.31 56.63 14.56
C LEU A 919 98.97 55.84 13.30
N SER A 920 100.02 55.60 12.50
CA SER A 920 100.00 54.61 11.44
C SER A 920 100.27 53.22 12.04
N LYS A 921 99.69 52.20 11.39
CA LYS A 921 100.09 50.79 11.38
C LYS A 921 99.91 49.98 12.67
N LYS A 922 98.90 49.10 12.67
CA LYS A 922 99.17 47.66 12.78
C LYS A 922 98.05 46.81 12.14
N ASN A 923 98.51 45.73 11.52
CA ASN A 923 97.83 44.62 10.85
C ASN A 923 96.72 43.98 11.73
N LYS A 924 95.60 43.50 11.16
CA LYS A 924 95.37 42.23 10.42
C LYS A 924 95.29 41.02 11.36
N ASP A 925 94.43 40.08 10.96
CA ASP A 925 94.06 38.79 11.57
C ASP A 925 92.96 38.97 12.66
N ASP A 926 91.90 38.16 12.78
CA ASP A 926 91.58 36.85 12.22
C ASP A 926 90.13 36.45 12.63
N LEU A 927 89.57 35.44 11.97
CA LEU A 927 88.49 34.52 12.41
C LEU A 927 87.03 35.02 12.56
N TYR A 928 86.10 34.56 11.69
CA TYR A 928 85.23 33.34 11.83
C TYR A 928 84.17 33.51 12.94
N VAL A 929 82.88 33.16 12.81
CA VAL A 929 82.20 31.98 12.27
C VAL A 929 80.74 32.37 11.94
N ASN A 930 80.18 31.72 10.92
CA ASN A 930 78.77 31.78 10.48
C ASN A 930 77.74 31.41 11.55
#